data_AF-A0A6J8BWJ3-F1
#
_entry.id   AF-A0A6J8BWJ3-F1
#
_cell.length_a   1.000
_cell.length_b   1.000
_cell.length_c   1.000
_cell.angle_alpha   90.00
_cell.angle_beta   90.00
_cell.angle_gamma   90.00
#
_symmetry.space_group_name_H-M   'P 1'
#
loop_
_entity.id
_entity.type
_entity.pdbx_description
1 polymer ?
#
loop_
_entity_poly.entity_id
_entity_poly.type
_entity_poly.pdbx_seq_one_letter_code
_entity_poly.pdbx_strand_id
1 'polypeptide(L)'
;MSTRNGLNYLKLAVILGISREVTTAEYCRVFCEYGCCGNNCCPDKRAIAVGSIFGGLALIFLIVVLCIICMGYVKKKSRKDRMKISHADQEAQTINTLNDTRTINMESSTCTVIINLKNRKKAVVKVNSGRMSILKEEDVDVQTKVLGDKPLTPQPLPAALLRKVETDKKSIPRVPFITFTFPSSAIEWPRYRTFLDMLFAGIVLTVLHLVLADYTDPQCGGKQAIVHLFEWKFSDIANECERYLGKKGFCGVQTSPVNEYTVITKEYIRPWWERYQPVSYKIASRSGNEAEFKDMVDRCKNVGVRIYVDVVINHMAGLGRTGKGTGGSSFDSSNYDFPGVPFSRQHFNDKDKCPSHDGMVNNYGDPNNVRNCFLVGLTDLDQRQEYVRNKIAGFFNHLIDLGVAGFRVDAAKHMWPGDILAIQKLTKDLPEGGKPFFYHEVIDQNDGAIKVNEYYPNGRVTEFRFCQKIAQGARNFGELGGVYDPGWGMADSAHAFVFVDNHDNQRGHGGGGNRVTHKTPRDYKIAVAFMLANDYGFPRIMSSYYFGDDSSQGPPHNSDYSIKDVTIENNGMCGNGWVCEHRWNPIGNMVAFRNAVTGTSKVHWRDQNDQVSFARGNKGFFAMAKQGHMDETLQTGLPAGEYCDLITDCKKKITVDGSGNAHIVIDNSEEPILAFIVGGPSTPSNNGVHSGTSNTNSSGSGSGTGTGSGTGTGSGSGIVSPTNGPVPKGFQRTIILFEGRTSPGQDLFIRGGIDEGHRQGCQHTASSSACAIPIKSHDLGSSEHYAKYNAWRQGDSYLDWYGAEPGQGDYHGQAPQGTPAVWTTNHPGSPGYNELNSYGEHFWLVDIEMDCDKTENGWFEVKAVINNNWESNVPGSSCQYGHVPYRSQNHWARCGMKNVLHFSAVNCEISEIPAS
;
A
#
# COMPACT_ATOMS: atom_id res chain seq x y z
N MET A 1 45.03 -50.17 0.62
CA MET A 1 45.84 -49.97 1.84
C MET A 1 46.24 -48.50 1.87
N SER A 2 45.96 -47.63 2.83
CA SER A 2 45.56 -47.70 4.25
C SER A 2 44.81 -46.39 4.54
N THR A 3 43.52 -46.40 4.86
CA THR A 3 42.98 -46.09 6.20
C THR A 3 43.77 -45.10 7.05
N ARG A 4 43.19 -43.91 7.32
CA ARG A 4 42.81 -43.40 8.66
C ARG A 4 42.39 -41.92 8.56
N ASN A 5 41.12 -41.64 8.83
CA ASN A 5 40.62 -40.52 9.65
C ASN A 5 39.08 -40.45 9.58
N GLY A 6 38.43 -41.54 10.00
CA GLY A 6 37.00 -41.58 10.28
C GLY A 6 36.80 -41.66 11.79
N LEU A 7 36.96 -40.53 12.50
CA LEU A 7 36.60 -40.42 13.92
C LEU A 7 36.44 -38.93 14.31
N ASN A 8 35.48 -38.23 13.71
CA ASN A 8 34.99 -36.93 14.23
C ASN A 8 33.60 -36.48 13.75
N TYR A 9 32.81 -37.36 13.11
CA TYR A 9 31.43 -37.02 12.70
C TYR A 9 30.34 -37.78 13.48
N LEU A 10 30.72 -38.56 14.51
CA LEU A 10 29.77 -39.36 15.30
C LEU A 10 29.36 -38.71 16.65
N LYS A 11 29.37 -37.38 16.74
CA LYS A 11 28.88 -36.63 17.91
C LYS A 11 27.80 -35.58 17.63
N LEU A 12 27.37 -35.41 16.37
CA LEU A 12 26.27 -34.49 16.04
C LEU A 12 24.90 -35.16 15.91
N ALA A 13 24.86 -36.49 15.76
CA ALA A 13 23.61 -37.25 15.58
C ALA A 13 22.88 -37.61 16.90
N VAL A 14 23.50 -37.38 18.07
CA VAL A 14 22.89 -37.68 19.38
C VAL A 14 22.12 -36.48 19.97
N ILE A 15 22.21 -35.28 19.39
CA ILE A 15 21.56 -34.06 19.93
C ILE A 15 20.18 -33.80 19.33
N LEU A 16 19.77 -34.48 18.24
CA LEU A 16 18.50 -34.19 17.55
C LEU A 16 17.37 -35.22 17.74
N GLY A 17 17.50 -36.15 18.68
CA GLY A 17 16.35 -36.77 19.35
C GLY A 17 15.21 -37.36 18.49
N ILE A 18 15.47 -37.86 17.29
CA ILE A 18 14.47 -38.56 16.47
C ILE A 18 15.06 -39.89 16.00
N SER A 19 14.85 -40.95 16.77
CA SER A 19 15.06 -42.33 16.34
C SER A 19 13.83 -43.17 16.69
N ARG A 20 13.09 -43.60 15.68
CA ARG A 20 12.57 -44.97 15.64
C ARG A 20 13.02 -45.58 14.32
N GLU A 21 13.70 -46.71 14.46
CA GLU A 21 14.21 -47.54 13.39
C GLU A 21 13.06 -48.06 12.54
N VAL A 22 13.18 -47.94 11.21
CA VAL A 22 12.42 -48.75 10.27
C VAL A 22 13.43 -49.51 9.41
N THR A 23 13.35 -50.84 9.49
CA THR A 23 14.20 -51.79 8.80
C THR A 23 13.76 -51.94 7.34
N THR A 24 14.66 -52.46 6.49
CA THR A 24 14.61 -52.54 5.03
C THR A 24 13.49 -53.41 4.40
N ALA A 25 12.37 -53.64 5.09
CA ALA A 25 11.23 -54.41 4.59
C ALA A 25 9.93 -53.60 4.37
N GLU A 26 9.83 -52.35 4.82
CA GLU A 26 8.60 -51.55 4.71
C GLU A 26 8.52 -50.58 3.52
N TYR A 27 9.50 -50.57 2.61
CA TYR A 27 9.42 -49.75 1.40
C TYR A 27 8.67 -50.40 0.23
N CYS A 28 8.33 -51.70 0.32
CA CYS A 28 7.63 -52.44 -0.74
C CYS A 28 6.10 -52.51 -0.58
N ARG A 29 5.48 -51.65 0.24
CA ARG A 29 4.04 -51.74 0.52
C ARG A 29 3.28 -50.42 0.49
N VAL A 30 3.61 -49.50 -0.43
CA VAL A 30 2.70 -48.43 -0.85
C VAL A 30 2.87 -48.21 -2.35
N PHE A 31 2.18 -49.01 -3.14
CA PHE A 31 1.61 -48.75 -4.49
C PHE A 31 1.40 -50.09 -5.23
N CYS A 32 0.38 -50.84 -4.80
CA CYS A 32 -0.29 -51.87 -5.61
C CYS A 32 -1.78 -51.92 -5.23
N GLU A 33 -2.55 -50.97 -5.76
CA GLU A 33 -3.97 -51.09 -6.14
C GLU A 33 -4.03 -50.25 -7.43
N TYR A 34 -3.93 -50.79 -8.65
CA TYR A 34 -4.83 -51.72 -9.31
C TYR A 34 -4.08 -52.62 -10.33
N GLY A 35 -4.31 -53.93 -10.28
CA GLY A 35 -4.53 -54.75 -11.49
C GLY A 35 -3.36 -55.37 -12.26
N CYS A 36 -2.95 -56.57 -11.80
CA CYS A 36 -2.25 -57.72 -12.41
C CYS A 36 -1.86 -57.84 -13.91
N CYS A 37 -0.67 -58.45 -14.07
CA CYS A 37 -0.23 -59.65 -14.84
C CYS A 37 -0.44 -59.82 -16.36
N GLY A 38 0.70 -59.95 -17.07
CA GLY A 38 1.01 -60.85 -18.22
C GLY A 38 0.18 -60.65 -19.50
N ASN A 39 0.72 -60.47 -20.71
CA ASN A 39 1.99 -60.85 -21.33
C ASN A 39 2.46 -59.70 -22.25
N ASN A 40 3.79 -59.59 -22.42
CA ASN A 40 4.53 -58.65 -23.27
C ASN A 40 4.68 -57.20 -22.74
N CYS A 41 5.88 -56.87 -22.23
CA CYS A 41 6.80 -55.90 -22.85
C CYS A 41 8.06 -55.66 -21.99
N CYS A 42 9.19 -56.11 -22.55
CA CYS A 42 10.53 -55.52 -22.69
C CYS A 42 11.02 -54.29 -21.87
N PRO A 43 12.37 -54.12 -21.81
CA PRO A 43 13.15 -53.61 -20.69
C PRO A 43 13.40 -52.11 -20.77
N ASP A 44 13.72 -51.45 -19.65
CA ASP A 44 14.87 -50.55 -19.69
C ASP A 44 15.48 -50.16 -18.34
N LYS A 45 16.82 -50.07 -18.37
CA LYS A 45 17.70 -49.66 -17.28
C LYS A 45 17.57 -48.15 -17.01
N ARG A 46 16.59 -47.70 -16.22
CA ARG A 46 16.53 -46.29 -15.77
C ARG A 46 16.25 -46.05 -14.28
N ALA A 47 15.96 -47.08 -13.49
CA ALA A 47 15.46 -46.88 -12.11
C ALA A 47 16.53 -46.61 -11.03
N ILE A 48 17.81 -46.95 -11.25
CA ILE A 48 18.82 -46.85 -10.16
C ILE A 48 19.45 -45.44 -10.06
N ALA A 49 19.31 -44.57 -11.06
CA ALA A 49 19.95 -43.25 -11.07
C ALA A 49 19.16 -42.14 -10.34
N VAL A 50 17.87 -42.33 -10.03
CA VAL A 50 17.01 -41.27 -9.50
C VAL A 50 17.17 -41.10 -7.98
N GLY A 51 17.46 -42.17 -7.23
CA GLY A 51 17.67 -42.10 -5.78
C GLY A 51 18.91 -41.32 -5.35
N SER A 52 19.99 -41.37 -6.13
CA SER A 52 21.26 -40.71 -5.81
C SER A 52 21.23 -39.20 -6.07
N ILE A 53 20.45 -38.77 -7.07
CA ILE A 53 20.35 -37.35 -7.48
C ILE A 53 19.44 -36.57 -6.51
N PHE A 54 18.36 -37.18 -6.03
CA PHE A 54 17.48 -36.55 -5.05
C PHE A 54 18.13 -36.41 -3.67
N GLY A 55 18.93 -37.39 -3.23
CA GLY A 55 19.75 -37.27 -2.02
C GLY A 55 20.82 -36.17 -2.12
N GLY A 56 21.43 -36.01 -3.31
CA GLY A 56 22.42 -34.96 -3.57
C GLY A 56 21.83 -33.54 -3.59
N LEU A 57 20.65 -33.36 -4.22
CA LEU A 57 19.97 -32.05 -4.27
C LEU A 57 19.43 -31.62 -2.90
N ALA A 58 18.89 -32.56 -2.11
CA ALA A 58 18.47 -32.27 -0.74
C ALA A 58 19.66 -31.89 0.16
N LEU A 59 20.82 -32.53 -0.01
CA LEU A 59 22.05 -32.19 0.72
C LEU A 59 22.62 -30.82 0.31
N ILE A 60 22.62 -30.50 -0.98
CA ILE A 60 23.04 -29.18 -1.48
C ILE A 60 22.09 -28.08 -0.98
N PHE A 61 20.79 -28.35 -0.97
CA PHE A 61 19.79 -27.42 -0.45
C PHE A 61 19.95 -27.19 1.06
N LEU A 62 20.19 -28.24 1.83
CA LEU A 62 20.47 -28.13 3.27
C LEU A 62 21.77 -27.34 3.53
N ILE A 63 22.81 -27.53 2.71
CA ILE A 63 24.08 -26.79 2.78
C ILE A 63 23.87 -25.31 2.44
N VAL A 64 23.08 -24.98 1.40
CA VAL A 64 22.78 -23.59 1.03
C VAL A 64 21.98 -22.89 2.12
N VAL A 65 20.97 -23.55 2.69
CA VAL A 65 20.18 -23.01 3.80
C VAL A 65 21.05 -22.83 5.05
N LEU A 66 21.92 -23.80 5.39
CA LEU A 66 22.86 -23.68 6.50
C LEU A 66 23.93 -22.60 6.24
N CYS A 67 24.36 -22.39 5.00
CA CYS A 67 25.27 -21.30 4.61
C CYS A 67 24.60 -19.93 4.69
N ILE A 68 23.32 -19.81 4.31
CA ILE A 68 22.53 -18.58 4.45
C ILE A 68 22.27 -18.27 5.93
N ILE A 69 21.93 -19.29 6.73
CA ILE A 69 21.77 -19.16 8.18
C ILE A 69 23.11 -18.80 8.83
N CYS A 70 24.22 -19.41 8.43
CA CYS A 70 25.57 -19.07 8.93
C CYS A 70 26.00 -17.67 8.51
N MET A 71 25.75 -17.24 7.27
CA MET A 71 26.07 -15.89 6.80
C MET A 71 25.19 -14.83 7.50
N GLY A 72 23.92 -15.15 7.77
CA GLY A 72 23.04 -14.36 8.62
C GLY A 72 23.52 -14.27 10.06
N TYR A 73 24.01 -15.38 10.64
CA TYR A 73 24.56 -15.44 12.00
C TYR A 73 25.90 -14.69 12.11
N VAL A 74 26.76 -14.73 11.09
CA VAL A 74 28.04 -14.01 11.03
C VAL A 74 27.83 -12.50 10.88
N LYS A 75 26.82 -12.06 10.10
CA LYS A 75 26.41 -10.64 10.05
C LYS A 75 25.79 -10.16 11.37
N LYS A 76 25.03 -11.01 12.07
CA LYS A 76 24.42 -10.68 13.37
C LYS A 76 25.45 -10.66 14.51
N LYS A 77 26.44 -11.56 14.49
CA LYS A 77 27.56 -11.58 15.44
C LYS A 77 28.53 -10.40 15.22
N SER A 78 28.82 -10.04 13.97
CA SER A 78 29.58 -8.81 13.65
C SER A 78 28.88 -7.51 14.07
N ARG A 79 27.55 -7.49 14.18
CA ARG A 79 26.79 -6.36 14.73
C ARG A 79 26.76 -6.38 16.25
N LYS A 80 26.67 -7.56 16.89
CA LYS A 80 26.70 -7.71 18.35
C LYS A 80 28.09 -7.43 18.95
N ASP A 81 29.15 -7.73 18.21
CA ASP A 81 30.54 -7.45 18.62
C ASP A 81 30.95 -5.97 18.38
N ARG A 82 30.26 -5.24 17.49
CA ARG A 82 30.37 -3.77 17.37
C ARG A 82 29.55 -2.98 18.39
N MET A 83 28.65 -3.65 19.11
CA MET A 83 27.75 -3.01 20.08
C MET A 83 28.24 -3.17 21.53
N LYS A 84 29.46 -3.71 21.74
CA LYS A 84 30.10 -3.85 23.06
C LYS A 84 31.23 -2.84 23.33
N ILE A 85 31.41 -1.84 22.47
CA ILE A 85 32.39 -0.76 22.66
C ILE A 85 31.66 0.58 22.51
N SER A 86 30.82 0.93 23.49
CA SER A 86 30.52 2.33 23.87
C SER A 86 29.67 2.33 25.15
N HIS A 87 30.31 2.13 26.29
CA HIS A 87 29.79 2.56 27.59
C HIS A 87 30.96 3.19 28.34
N ALA A 88 31.05 4.52 28.24
CA ALA A 88 31.92 5.50 28.90
C ALA A 88 31.99 6.67 27.90
N ASP A 89 31.55 7.90 28.12
CA ASP A 89 31.21 8.63 29.34
C ASP A 89 30.13 9.68 29.03
N GLN A 90 29.36 10.01 30.08
CA GLN A 90 28.48 11.18 30.17
C GLN A 90 29.30 12.48 30.31
N GLU A 91 28.59 13.60 30.14
CA GLU A 91 28.94 14.98 30.52
C GLU A 91 29.80 15.80 29.54
N ALA A 92 29.11 16.62 28.73
CA ALA A 92 29.19 18.09 28.80
C ALA A 92 28.65 18.69 27.49
N GLN A 93 27.37 19.02 27.46
CA GLN A 93 26.81 19.97 26.51
C GLN A 93 26.48 21.26 27.24
N THR A 94 27.25 22.31 27.00
CA THR A 94 26.73 23.67 27.02
C THR A 94 27.52 24.53 26.04
N ILE A 95 26.79 25.42 25.37
CA ILE A 95 27.23 26.63 24.63
C ILE A 95 27.40 26.48 23.11
N ASN A 96 26.29 26.78 22.43
CA ASN A 96 26.07 27.81 21.40
C ASN A 96 27.05 27.99 20.22
N THR A 97 26.45 27.88 19.03
CA THR A 97 26.60 28.68 17.80
C THR A 97 28.00 29.12 17.39
N LEU A 98 28.44 28.67 16.21
CA LEU A 98 29.09 29.50 15.20
C LEU A 98 29.06 28.78 13.84
N ASN A 99 28.43 29.43 12.86
CA ASN A 99 28.59 29.18 11.44
C ASN A 99 30.07 29.23 11.08
N ASP A 100 30.58 28.30 10.26
CA ASP A 100 31.54 28.72 9.24
C ASP A 100 31.67 27.76 8.05
N THR A 101 31.82 28.41 6.91
CA THR A 101 31.86 27.93 5.54
C THR A 101 33.17 27.20 5.24
N ARG A 102 33.17 26.14 4.42
CA ARG A 102 34.40 25.64 3.76
C ARG A 102 34.22 25.44 2.26
N THR A 103 34.94 26.26 1.53
CA THR A 103 35.24 26.22 0.10
C THR A 103 36.10 24.99 -0.22
N ILE A 104 35.76 24.26 -1.29
CA ILE A 104 36.60 23.22 -1.89
C ILE A 104 37.00 23.70 -3.29
N ASN A 105 38.30 23.94 -3.51
CA ASN A 105 38.87 24.06 -4.85
C ASN A 105 39.42 22.68 -5.24
N MET A 106 38.96 22.14 -6.38
CA MET A 106 39.45 20.89 -6.94
C MET A 106 40.30 21.15 -8.19
N GLU A 107 41.61 20.95 -8.09
CA GLU A 107 42.45 20.59 -9.25
C GLU A 107 43.47 19.52 -8.85
N SER A 108 43.45 18.40 -9.59
CA SER A 108 44.35 17.23 -9.55
C SER A 108 44.26 16.24 -8.37
N SER A 109 44.46 14.97 -8.70
CA SER A 109 44.01 13.73 -8.01
C SER A 109 44.77 13.31 -6.74
N THR A 110 45.00 14.25 -5.80
CA THR A 110 45.52 13.96 -4.46
C THR A 110 44.93 14.91 -3.42
N CYS A 111 44.28 14.39 -2.37
CA CYS A 111 43.75 15.22 -1.28
C CYS A 111 44.66 15.13 -0.04
N THR A 112 45.20 16.27 0.39
CA THR A 112 45.95 16.39 1.64
C THR A 112 45.08 17.14 2.65
N VAL A 113 44.79 16.50 3.78
CA VAL A 113 43.89 17.02 4.82
C VAL A 113 44.68 17.25 6.09
N ILE A 114 44.60 18.46 6.65
CA ILE A 114 45.16 18.79 7.95
C ILE A 114 44.06 18.62 9.00
N ILE A 115 44.28 17.73 9.95
CA ILE A 115 43.32 17.40 11.01
C ILE A 115 43.85 18.00 12.32
N ASN A 116 43.04 18.84 12.97
CA ASN A 116 43.31 19.30 14.32
C ASN A 116 42.88 18.20 15.30
N LEU A 117 43.83 17.68 16.07
CA LEU A 117 43.56 16.72 17.12
C LEU A 117 43.33 17.47 18.45
N LYS A 118 42.51 16.92 19.35
CA LYS A 118 42.38 17.47 20.70
C LYS A 118 43.77 17.51 21.36
N ASN A 119 44.07 18.57 22.11
CA ASN A 119 45.36 18.88 22.79
C ASN A 119 46.46 19.57 21.97
N ARG A 120 46.11 20.57 21.13
CA ARG A 120 47.08 21.45 20.41
C ARG A 120 48.09 20.73 19.48
N LYS A 121 47.67 19.63 18.84
CA LYS A 121 48.46 18.93 17.81
C LYS A 121 47.77 18.96 16.45
N LYS A 122 48.56 19.10 15.38
CA LYS A 122 48.10 18.97 13.99
C LYS A 122 48.71 17.73 13.35
N ALA A 123 47.88 16.95 12.66
CA ALA A 123 48.32 15.83 11.84
C ALA A 123 48.04 16.13 10.36
N VAL A 124 49.04 15.90 9.51
CA VAL A 124 48.88 16.01 8.05
C VAL A 124 48.68 14.61 7.47
N VAL A 125 47.52 14.41 6.84
CA VAL A 125 47.14 13.11 6.28
C VAL A 125 46.99 13.24 4.77
N LYS A 126 47.56 12.28 4.05
CA LYS A 126 47.39 12.15 2.59
C LYS A 126 46.54 10.94 2.28
N VAL A 127 45.54 11.14 1.41
CA VAL A 127 44.61 10.09 0.97
C VAL A 127 44.80 9.85 -0.52
N ASN A 128 45.13 8.61 -0.88
CA ASN A 128 45.20 8.16 -2.27
C ASN A 128 44.47 6.83 -2.42
N SER A 129 43.55 6.75 -3.40
CA SER A 129 42.90 5.53 -3.90
C SER A 129 42.57 4.48 -2.83
N GLY A 130 41.88 4.90 -1.77
CA GLY A 130 41.34 4.01 -0.74
C GLY A 130 42.28 3.61 0.40
N ARG A 131 43.50 4.16 0.51
CA ARG A 131 44.37 4.01 1.69
C ARG A 131 44.74 5.37 2.32
N MET A 132 44.63 5.43 3.64
CA MET A 132 44.97 6.60 4.46
C MET A 132 46.30 6.37 5.17
N SER A 133 47.19 7.37 5.13
CA SER A 133 48.52 7.32 5.77
C SER A 133 48.87 8.66 6.40
N ILE A 134 49.34 8.64 7.66
CA ILE A 134 49.74 9.82 8.43
C ILE A 134 51.18 10.15 8.08
N LEU A 135 51.45 11.40 7.70
CA LEU A 135 52.78 11.80 7.22
C LEU A 135 53.63 12.50 8.30
N LYS A 136 53.02 13.22 9.26
CA LYS A 136 53.71 13.86 10.40
C LYS A 136 52.73 14.38 11.47
N GLU A 137 53.17 14.39 12.74
CA GLU A 137 52.54 15.13 13.85
C GLU A 137 53.51 16.23 14.33
N GLU A 138 53.02 17.46 14.50
CA GLU A 138 53.79 18.57 15.10
C GLU A 138 52.96 19.32 16.16
N ASP A 139 53.63 19.77 17.22
CA ASP A 139 53.08 20.62 18.30
C ASP A 139 53.08 22.09 17.85
N VAL A 140 51.97 22.83 18.05
CA VAL A 140 51.89 24.25 17.67
C VAL A 140 51.86 25.13 18.91
N ASP A 141 52.93 25.92 19.08
CA ASP A 141 53.05 26.96 20.10
C ASP A 141 52.40 28.27 19.64
N VAL A 142 51.82 29.02 20.58
CA VAL A 142 50.97 30.19 20.32
C VAL A 142 51.80 31.47 20.38
N GLN A 143 51.86 32.23 19.27
CA GLN A 143 52.22 33.65 19.28
C GLN A 143 51.26 34.45 18.39
N THR A 144 50.63 35.43 19.02
CA THR A 144 49.70 36.43 18.48
C THR A 144 50.44 37.49 17.64
N LYS A 145 49.88 37.89 16.49
CA LYS A 145 50.08 39.25 15.98
C LYS A 145 48.98 39.71 15.02
N VAL A 146 48.63 40.98 15.23
CA VAL A 146 47.55 41.82 14.67
C VAL A 146 47.95 42.42 13.32
N LEU A 147 46.95 42.98 12.60
CA LEU A 147 46.96 43.93 11.45
C LEU A 147 46.41 43.25 10.16
N GLY A 148 45.53 43.81 9.34
CA GLY A 148 44.98 45.16 9.19
C GLY A 148 44.32 45.22 7.79
N ASP A 149 43.37 46.14 7.63
CA ASP A 149 42.41 46.31 6.53
C ASP A 149 42.95 46.59 5.10
N LYS A 150 42.07 46.26 4.12
CA LYS A 150 41.75 46.94 2.83
C LYS A 150 42.44 46.52 1.49
N PRO A 151 41.77 46.78 0.33
CA PRO A 151 41.59 45.84 -0.80
C PRO A 151 42.26 46.31 -2.11
N LEU A 152 42.20 45.52 -3.20
CA LEU A 152 42.15 45.96 -4.61
C LEU A 152 42.11 44.76 -5.60
N THR A 153 41.20 44.83 -6.58
CA THR A 153 41.18 44.12 -7.88
C THR A 153 41.93 44.97 -8.95
N PRO A 154 42.09 44.60 -10.25
CA PRO A 154 42.17 43.30 -10.97
C PRO A 154 43.31 43.20 -12.07
N GLN A 155 43.57 41.97 -12.59
CA GLN A 155 44.13 41.58 -13.94
C GLN A 155 45.63 41.87 -14.27
N PRO A 156 46.29 41.29 -15.31
CA PRO A 156 45.99 40.15 -16.22
C PRO A 156 47.14 39.10 -16.45
N LEU A 157 46.82 38.07 -17.25
CA LEU A 157 47.64 37.02 -17.93
C LEU A 157 48.95 37.52 -18.64
N PRO A 158 49.96 36.67 -18.90
CA PRO A 158 50.02 35.99 -20.22
C PRO A 158 50.68 34.60 -20.31
N ALA A 159 50.46 34.02 -21.49
CA ALA A 159 50.86 32.74 -22.08
C ALA A 159 52.38 32.45 -22.19
N ALA A 160 52.76 31.18 -22.37
CA ALA A 160 53.38 30.66 -23.61
C ALA A 160 54.07 29.26 -23.48
N LEU A 161 53.70 28.37 -24.42
CA LEU A 161 54.53 27.49 -25.27
C LEU A 161 55.36 26.27 -24.73
N LEU A 162 54.87 25.08 -25.11
CA LEU A 162 55.39 24.12 -26.12
C LEU A 162 56.68 23.28 -25.94
N ARG A 163 56.51 21.99 -26.33
CA ARG A 163 57.46 20.95 -26.87
C ARG A 163 58.22 20.07 -25.86
N LYS A 164 58.56 18.79 -26.07
CA LYS A 164 58.27 17.65 -27.00
C LYS A 164 59.12 16.44 -26.51
N VAL A 165 58.88 15.23 -27.04
CA VAL A 165 59.74 14.00 -27.10
C VAL A 165 59.27 12.84 -26.18
N GLU A 166 58.59 11.77 -26.67
CA GLU A 166 59.03 10.54 -27.39
C GLU A 166 59.71 9.48 -26.47
N THR A 167 58.98 8.41 -26.11
CA THR A 167 59.10 6.97 -26.52
C THR A 167 59.92 6.08 -25.60
N ASP A 168 59.33 4.98 -25.10
CA ASP A 168 59.87 3.64 -25.38
C ASP A 168 58.93 2.45 -25.04
N LYS A 169 59.04 1.39 -25.85
CA LYS A 169 58.31 0.10 -25.81
C LYS A 169 59.16 -1.02 -25.18
N LYS A 170 58.50 -2.09 -24.66
CA LYS A 170 58.91 -3.53 -24.65
C LYS A 170 57.81 -4.36 -23.90
N SER A 171 56.93 -5.18 -24.51
CA SER A 171 57.01 -6.50 -25.17
C SER A 171 57.03 -7.74 -24.21
N ILE A 172 55.90 -8.50 -24.08
CA ILE A 172 55.57 -9.87 -24.64
C ILE A 172 55.71 -11.00 -23.56
N PRO A 173 54.97 -12.16 -23.51
CA PRO A 173 54.15 -12.86 -24.54
C PRO A 173 52.74 -13.43 -24.15
N ARG A 174 52.04 -13.93 -25.18
CA ARG A 174 50.80 -14.75 -25.20
C ARG A 174 51.06 -16.27 -25.13
N VAL A 175 50.08 -17.06 -24.66
CA VAL A 175 49.82 -18.48 -25.03
C VAL A 175 48.28 -18.77 -24.90
N PRO A 176 47.69 -19.84 -25.50
CA PRO A 176 46.63 -19.71 -26.50
C PRO A 176 45.25 -20.23 -26.04
N PHE A 177 44.23 -19.88 -26.84
CA PHE A 177 42.86 -20.41 -26.76
C PHE A 177 42.81 -21.91 -27.04
N ILE A 178 42.10 -22.66 -26.19
CA ILE A 178 41.60 -24.02 -26.46
C ILE A 178 40.08 -23.93 -26.52
N THR A 179 39.52 -24.21 -27.69
CA THR A 179 38.08 -24.37 -27.93
C THR A 179 37.66 -25.80 -27.57
N PHE A 180 36.66 -25.94 -26.70
CA PHE A 180 35.90 -27.18 -26.54
C PHE A 180 34.51 -26.98 -27.12
N THR A 181 34.20 -27.69 -28.20
CA THR A 181 32.84 -27.95 -28.66
C THR A 181 32.36 -29.25 -28.04
N PHE A 182 31.20 -29.23 -27.39
CA PHE A 182 30.44 -30.45 -27.06
C PHE A 182 29.15 -30.48 -27.87
N PRO A 183 28.82 -31.62 -28.49
CA PRO A 183 27.64 -31.75 -29.34
C PRO A 183 26.38 -31.89 -28.47
N SER A 184 25.32 -31.29 -28.98
CA SER A 184 23.95 -31.47 -28.53
C SER A 184 23.51 -32.92 -28.67
N SER A 185 23.14 -33.54 -27.55
CA SER A 185 22.17 -34.64 -27.56
C SER A 185 21.27 -34.52 -26.34
N ALA A 186 20.00 -34.22 -26.64
CA ALA A 186 18.91 -34.08 -25.69
C ALA A 186 18.68 -35.36 -24.88
N ILE A 187 18.47 -35.19 -23.58
CA ILE A 187 17.71 -36.14 -22.76
C ILE A 187 16.69 -35.31 -21.99
N GLU A 188 15.45 -35.29 -22.49
CA GLU A 188 14.30 -34.66 -21.86
C GLU A 188 13.85 -35.41 -20.60
N TRP A 189 13.63 -34.68 -19.50
CA TRP A 189 12.82 -35.10 -18.36
C TRP A 189 11.78 -34.00 -18.04
N PRO A 190 10.65 -33.91 -18.77
CA PRO A 190 9.74 -32.76 -18.68
C PRO A 190 8.85 -32.72 -17.44
N ARG A 191 8.74 -33.82 -16.68
CA ARG A 191 7.68 -33.96 -15.66
C ARG A 191 8.01 -33.42 -14.26
N TYR A 192 9.27 -33.05 -13.98
CA TYR A 192 9.65 -32.49 -12.66
C TYR A 192 9.85 -30.98 -12.67
N ARG A 193 10.07 -30.37 -13.84
CA ARG A 193 10.44 -28.96 -13.98
C ARG A 193 9.23 -28.03 -13.83
N THR A 194 8.09 -28.39 -14.42
CA THR A 194 6.82 -27.67 -14.28
C THR A 194 6.30 -27.61 -12.84
N PHE A 195 6.54 -28.65 -12.05
CA PHE A 195 6.15 -28.67 -10.64
C PHE A 195 7.04 -27.76 -9.77
N LEU A 196 8.34 -27.70 -10.08
CA LEU A 196 9.30 -26.82 -9.39
C LEU A 196 9.13 -25.35 -9.79
N ASP A 197 8.82 -25.06 -11.06
CA ASP A 197 8.60 -23.71 -11.56
C ASP A 197 7.28 -23.11 -11.04
N MET A 198 6.21 -23.90 -10.91
CA MET A 198 4.96 -23.47 -10.26
C MET A 198 5.14 -23.20 -8.77
N LEU A 199 5.96 -24.00 -8.08
CA LEU A 199 6.28 -23.78 -6.67
C LEU A 199 7.10 -22.49 -6.49
N PHE A 200 8.05 -22.23 -7.39
CA PHE A 200 8.89 -21.03 -7.34
C PHE A 200 8.11 -19.74 -7.66
N ALA A 201 7.22 -19.78 -8.65
CA ALA A 201 6.37 -18.65 -9.01
C ALA A 201 5.38 -18.29 -7.88
N GLY A 202 4.79 -19.31 -7.23
CA GLY A 202 3.92 -19.11 -6.07
C GLY A 202 4.64 -18.44 -4.90
N ILE A 203 5.88 -18.86 -4.62
CA ILE A 203 6.71 -18.33 -3.53
C ILE A 203 7.16 -16.87 -3.82
N VAL A 204 7.50 -16.54 -5.07
CA VAL A 204 7.94 -15.17 -5.42
C VAL A 204 6.77 -14.17 -5.35
N LEU A 205 5.56 -14.56 -5.75
CA LEU A 205 4.36 -13.71 -5.63
C LEU A 205 3.95 -13.44 -4.17
N THR A 206 4.13 -14.42 -3.27
CA THR A 206 3.88 -14.24 -1.84
C THR A 206 4.93 -13.33 -1.20
N VAL A 207 6.20 -13.47 -1.59
CA VAL A 207 7.30 -12.64 -1.06
C VAL A 207 7.20 -11.18 -1.53
N LEU A 208 6.62 -10.91 -2.71
CA LEU A 208 6.45 -9.53 -3.20
C LEU A 208 5.27 -8.77 -2.55
N HIS A 209 4.17 -9.45 -2.22
CA HIS A 209 3.07 -8.85 -1.44
C HIS A 209 3.48 -8.47 -0.01
N LEU A 210 4.50 -9.15 0.53
CA LEU A 210 4.96 -8.97 1.92
C LEU A 210 5.82 -7.71 2.16
N VAL A 211 6.23 -6.95 1.14
CA VAL A 211 7.29 -5.93 1.29
C VAL A 211 6.84 -4.48 1.03
N LEU A 212 5.67 -4.23 0.45
CA LEU A 212 5.17 -2.86 0.15
C LEU A 212 3.88 -2.46 0.91
N ALA A 213 3.34 -3.34 1.75
CA ALA A 213 2.07 -3.17 2.45
C ALA A 213 2.23 -3.21 3.98
N ASP A 214 3.21 -2.51 4.54
CA ASP A 214 3.29 -2.43 6.00
C ASP A 214 2.08 -1.64 6.52
N TYR A 215 1.10 -2.36 7.05
CA TYR A 215 -0.09 -1.90 7.81
C TYR A 215 -1.31 -1.35 7.05
N THR A 216 -1.33 -1.24 5.72
CA THR A 216 -2.49 -0.68 4.97
C THR A 216 -3.43 -1.71 4.32
N ASP A 217 -3.02 -2.98 4.28
CA ASP A 217 -3.84 -4.09 3.77
C ASP A 217 -4.82 -4.57 4.86
N PRO A 218 -6.14 -4.57 4.61
CA PRO A 218 -7.14 -5.07 5.55
C PRO A 218 -7.14 -6.60 5.74
N GLN A 219 -6.36 -7.37 4.97
CA GLN A 219 -6.22 -8.83 5.14
C GLN A 219 -7.53 -9.62 4.92
N CYS A 220 -8.43 -9.13 4.07
CA CYS A 220 -9.77 -9.71 3.85
C CYS A 220 -10.05 -10.15 2.40
N GLY A 221 -9.02 -10.49 1.64
CA GLY A 221 -9.16 -11.13 0.32
C GLY A 221 -9.79 -10.21 -0.73
N GLY A 222 -9.42 -8.93 -0.75
CA GLY A 222 -9.90 -7.96 -1.73
C GLY A 222 -11.26 -7.33 -1.44
N LYS A 223 -11.99 -7.77 -0.40
CA LYS A 223 -13.21 -7.08 0.06
C LYS A 223 -12.89 -5.65 0.53
N GLN A 224 -13.81 -4.72 0.30
CA GLN A 224 -13.52 -3.29 0.30
C GLN A 224 -14.28 -2.46 1.34
N ALA A 225 -15.12 -3.05 2.20
CA ALA A 225 -15.89 -2.28 3.19
C ALA A 225 -15.99 -3.00 4.53
N ILE A 226 -15.87 -2.24 5.62
CA ILE A 226 -16.07 -2.75 6.98
C ILE A 226 -17.26 -2.05 7.66
N VAL A 227 -17.75 -2.62 8.76
CA VAL A 227 -18.80 -2.02 9.59
C VAL A 227 -18.29 -1.76 11.01
N HIS A 228 -18.64 -0.64 11.62
CA HIS A 228 -18.45 -0.41 13.05
C HIS A 228 -19.70 -0.85 13.80
N LEU A 229 -19.66 -2.04 14.43
CA LEU A 229 -20.73 -2.53 15.29
C LEU A 229 -20.57 -1.94 16.70
N PHE A 230 -20.86 -0.64 16.80
CA PHE A 230 -20.55 0.16 17.98
C PHE A 230 -21.39 -0.26 19.19
N GLU A 231 -20.71 -0.61 20.29
CA GLU A 231 -21.28 -1.12 21.54
C GLU A 231 -21.97 -2.50 21.47
N TRP A 232 -21.83 -3.24 20.37
CA TRP A 232 -22.41 -4.59 20.29
C TRP A 232 -21.70 -5.56 21.23
N LYS A 233 -22.43 -6.58 21.71
CA LYS A 233 -21.84 -7.71 22.44
C LYS A 233 -21.10 -8.64 21.48
N PHE A 234 -20.09 -9.33 21.99
CA PHE A 234 -19.31 -10.26 21.17
C PHE A 234 -20.18 -11.37 20.56
N SER A 235 -21.13 -11.91 21.34
CA SER A 235 -22.09 -12.91 20.85
C SER A 235 -22.96 -12.39 19.69
N ASP A 236 -23.41 -11.14 19.77
CA ASP A 236 -24.24 -10.52 18.73
C ASP A 236 -23.43 -10.26 17.45
N ILE A 237 -22.17 -9.82 17.59
CA ILE A 237 -21.24 -9.66 16.45
C ILE A 237 -21.00 -11.01 15.77
N ALA A 238 -20.73 -12.07 16.53
CA ALA A 238 -20.51 -13.42 16.00
C ALA A 238 -21.71 -13.91 15.16
N ASN A 239 -22.91 -13.76 15.73
CA ASN A 239 -24.16 -14.09 15.03
C ASN A 239 -24.35 -13.23 13.77
N GLU A 240 -24.01 -11.94 13.82
CA GLU A 240 -24.14 -11.01 12.71
C GLU A 240 -23.18 -11.33 11.56
N CYS A 241 -21.95 -11.74 11.87
CA CYS A 241 -20.98 -12.23 10.90
C CYS A 241 -21.55 -13.37 10.06
N GLU A 242 -22.11 -14.39 10.71
CA GLU A 242 -22.62 -15.60 10.07
C GLU A 242 -23.93 -15.35 9.32
N ARG A 243 -24.88 -14.65 9.95
CA ARG A 243 -26.23 -14.52 9.39
C ARG A 243 -26.31 -13.49 8.28
N TYR A 244 -25.44 -12.47 8.29
CA TYR A 244 -25.55 -11.31 7.40
C TYR A 244 -24.23 -10.86 6.76
N LEU A 245 -23.22 -10.47 7.55
CA LEU A 245 -22.05 -9.75 7.03
C LEU A 245 -21.22 -10.59 6.05
N GLY A 246 -20.99 -11.86 6.38
CA GLY A 246 -20.27 -12.78 5.49
C GLY A 246 -20.99 -12.93 4.14
N LYS A 247 -22.32 -13.03 4.17
CA LYS A 247 -23.16 -13.18 2.97
C LYS A 247 -23.23 -11.92 2.10
N LYS A 248 -23.22 -10.74 2.71
CA LYS A 248 -23.18 -9.45 2.00
C LYS A 248 -21.78 -9.06 1.54
N GLY A 249 -20.75 -9.82 1.91
CA GLY A 249 -19.38 -9.61 1.45
C GLY A 249 -18.63 -8.51 2.19
N PHE A 250 -18.99 -8.22 3.45
CA PHE A 250 -18.19 -7.32 4.28
C PHE A 250 -16.79 -7.89 4.50
N CYS A 251 -15.79 -7.01 4.47
CA CYS A 251 -14.40 -7.30 4.77
C CYS A 251 -14.22 -7.65 6.24
N GLY A 252 -14.88 -6.92 7.14
CA GLY A 252 -14.72 -7.10 8.57
C GLY A 252 -15.56 -6.17 9.43
N VAL A 253 -15.35 -6.27 10.73
CA VAL A 253 -16.03 -5.52 11.79
C VAL A 253 -15.00 -4.75 12.60
N GLN A 254 -15.23 -3.44 12.80
CA GLN A 254 -14.63 -2.71 13.90
C GLN A 254 -15.46 -2.96 15.16
N THR A 255 -14.81 -3.42 16.24
CA THR A 255 -15.43 -3.50 17.57
C THR A 255 -15.13 -2.24 18.38
N SER A 256 -15.97 -1.90 19.36
CA SER A 256 -15.60 -0.96 20.42
C SER A 256 -14.44 -1.49 21.28
N PRO A 257 -13.79 -0.66 22.13
CA PRO A 257 -12.64 -1.07 22.94
C PRO A 257 -12.90 -2.28 23.82
N VAL A 258 -12.13 -3.34 23.63
CA VAL A 258 -12.34 -4.66 24.27
C VAL A 258 -11.64 -4.81 25.61
N ASN A 259 -10.69 -3.92 25.89
CA ASN A 259 -9.94 -3.93 27.14
C ASN A 259 -10.82 -3.51 28.34
N GLU A 260 -10.30 -3.74 29.54
CA GLU A 260 -10.92 -3.29 30.78
C GLU A 260 -10.83 -1.77 30.92
N TYR A 261 -11.94 -1.15 31.35
CA TYR A 261 -12.09 0.29 31.49
C TYR A 261 -12.91 0.68 32.72
N THR A 262 -13.03 1.98 33.00
CA THR A 262 -13.76 2.50 34.16
C THR A 262 -15.26 2.22 34.11
N VAL A 263 -15.89 1.93 35.25
CA VAL A 263 -17.36 1.84 35.35
C VAL A 263 -17.91 3.16 35.89
N ILE A 264 -18.74 3.85 35.10
CA ILE A 264 -19.28 5.16 35.47
C ILE A 264 -20.77 5.04 35.75
N THR A 265 -21.18 5.30 36.98
CA THR A 265 -22.59 5.23 37.41
C THR A 265 -23.05 6.45 38.21
N LYS A 266 -22.13 7.30 38.68
CA LYS A 266 -22.46 8.45 39.54
C LYS A 266 -22.79 9.70 38.73
N GLU A 267 -21.91 10.09 37.81
CA GLU A 267 -22.12 11.28 36.97
C GLU A 267 -23.08 11.00 35.80
N TYR A 268 -22.97 9.80 35.24
CA TYR A 268 -23.74 9.33 34.09
C TYR A 268 -24.11 7.87 34.28
N ILE A 269 -25.20 7.44 33.67
CA ILE A 269 -25.63 6.04 33.69
C ILE A 269 -24.89 5.28 32.58
N ARG A 270 -23.74 4.69 32.93
CA ARG A 270 -22.96 3.79 32.04
C ARG A 270 -22.83 4.35 30.61
N PRO A 271 -22.26 5.55 30.46
CA PRO A 271 -22.15 6.23 29.18
C PRO A 271 -21.21 5.46 28.26
N TRP A 272 -21.40 5.58 26.95
CA TRP A 272 -20.59 4.85 25.97
C TRP A 272 -19.09 5.18 26.05
N TRP A 273 -18.77 6.44 26.36
CA TRP A 273 -17.39 6.92 26.42
C TRP A 273 -16.64 6.38 27.66
N GLU A 274 -17.30 5.67 28.58
CA GLU A 274 -16.62 4.98 29.68
C GLU A 274 -15.60 3.94 29.15
N ARG A 275 -15.84 3.39 27.95
CA ARG A 275 -14.95 2.42 27.28
C ARG A 275 -13.62 3.02 26.85
N TYR A 276 -13.59 4.33 26.63
CA TYR A 276 -12.42 5.09 26.21
C TYR A 276 -11.60 5.57 27.41
N GLN A 277 -11.74 4.91 28.56
CA GLN A 277 -10.98 5.18 29.77
C GLN A 277 -10.36 3.88 30.30
N PRO A 278 -9.25 3.40 29.69
CA PRO A 278 -8.63 2.15 30.07
C PRO A 278 -8.20 2.10 31.53
N VAL A 279 -8.38 0.94 32.14
CA VAL A 279 -7.92 0.61 33.50
C VAL A 279 -6.89 -0.51 33.45
N SER A 280 -7.08 -1.47 32.54
CA SER A 280 -6.06 -2.46 32.20
C SER A 280 -6.19 -2.91 30.74
N TYR A 281 -5.25 -3.75 30.29
CA TYR A 281 -5.31 -4.38 28.97
C TYR A 281 -5.91 -5.80 28.99
N LYS A 282 -6.59 -6.19 30.08
CA LYS A 282 -7.38 -7.43 30.12
C LYS A 282 -8.59 -7.32 29.20
N ILE A 283 -8.98 -8.39 28.51
CA ILE A 283 -10.21 -8.42 27.70
C ILE A 283 -11.40 -8.72 28.62
N ALA A 284 -11.98 -7.65 29.15
CA ALA A 284 -13.12 -7.70 30.06
C ALA A 284 -13.92 -6.41 29.92
N SER A 285 -14.88 -6.40 29.01
CA SER A 285 -15.67 -5.22 28.63
C SER A 285 -17.16 -5.46 28.89
N ARG A 286 -17.98 -4.41 28.75
CA ARG A 286 -19.44 -4.55 28.76
C ARG A 286 -19.96 -5.42 27.60
N SER A 287 -19.18 -5.56 26.51
CA SER A 287 -19.49 -6.44 25.38
C SER A 287 -19.29 -7.94 25.69
N GLY A 288 -18.51 -8.27 26.72
CA GLY A 288 -18.19 -9.65 27.10
C GLY A 288 -16.76 -9.83 27.62
N ASN A 289 -16.43 -11.06 27.96
CA ASN A 289 -15.11 -11.51 28.41
C ASN A 289 -14.23 -12.05 27.26
N GLU A 290 -12.99 -12.41 27.57
CA GLU A 290 -12.02 -12.94 26.59
C GLU A 290 -12.48 -14.20 25.86
N ALA A 291 -13.17 -15.13 26.53
CA ALA A 291 -13.65 -16.35 25.90
C ALA A 291 -14.75 -16.05 24.87
N GLU A 292 -15.68 -15.16 25.20
CA GLU A 292 -16.72 -14.69 24.28
C GLU A 292 -16.13 -13.88 23.12
N PHE A 293 -15.09 -13.07 23.40
CA PHE A 293 -14.35 -12.36 22.36
C PHE A 293 -13.68 -13.34 21.39
N LYS A 294 -12.99 -14.36 21.90
CA LYS A 294 -12.33 -15.38 21.07
C LYS A 294 -13.34 -16.16 20.22
N ASP A 295 -14.47 -16.57 20.80
CA ASP A 295 -15.55 -17.24 20.06
C ASP A 295 -16.03 -16.36 18.88
N MET A 296 -16.26 -15.07 19.12
CA MET A 296 -16.63 -14.13 18.08
C MET A 296 -15.57 -14.03 16.98
N VAL A 297 -14.28 -13.90 17.34
CA VAL A 297 -13.20 -13.80 16.34
C VAL A 297 -13.16 -15.05 15.47
N ASP A 298 -13.20 -16.24 16.08
CA ASP A 298 -13.17 -17.52 15.37
C ASP A 298 -14.36 -17.67 14.42
N ARG A 299 -15.57 -17.38 14.89
CA ARG A 299 -16.81 -17.50 14.10
C ARG A 299 -16.85 -16.50 12.94
N CYS A 300 -16.48 -15.25 13.17
CA CYS A 300 -16.40 -14.25 12.11
C CYS A 300 -15.35 -14.63 11.04
N LYS A 301 -14.17 -15.08 11.48
CA LYS A 301 -13.11 -15.53 10.57
C LYS A 301 -13.56 -16.71 9.71
N ASN A 302 -14.31 -17.67 10.27
CA ASN A 302 -14.83 -18.84 9.54
C ASN A 302 -15.77 -18.48 8.39
N VAL A 303 -16.42 -17.32 8.44
CA VAL A 303 -17.27 -16.79 7.35
C VAL A 303 -16.60 -15.67 6.56
N GLY A 304 -15.27 -15.55 6.67
CA GLY A 304 -14.45 -14.62 5.92
C GLY A 304 -14.64 -13.14 6.31
N VAL A 305 -15.05 -12.88 7.55
CA VAL A 305 -15.21 -11.53 8.12
C VAL A 305 -14.10 -11.31 9.15
N ARG A 306 -13.22 -10.33 8.90
CA ARG A 306 -12.11 -10.00 9.81
C ARG A 306 -12.57 -9.15 10.99
N ILE A 307 -11.83 -9.18 12.09
CA ILE A 307 -12.07 -8.34 13.27
C ILE A 307 -10.96 -7.30 13.38
N TYR A 308 -11.35 -6.04 13.52
CA TYR A 308 -10.48 -4.90 13.82
C TYR A 308 -10.88 -4.31 15.16
N VAL A 309 -9.94 -4.21 16.10
CA VAL A 309 -10.25 -3.75 17.45
C VAL A 309 -9.99 -2.25 17.57
N ASP A 310 -10.95 -1.52 18.13
CA ASP A 310 -10.70 -0.15 18.60
C ASP A 310 -9.79 -0.18 19.84
N VAL A 311 -8.62 0.44 19.75
CA VAL A 311 -7.59 0.38 20.81
C VAL A 311 -7.25 1.77 21.32
N VAL A 312 -7.32 1.91 22.64
CA VAL A 312 -7.06 3.17 23.35
C VAL A 312 -5.69 3.08 24.03
N ILE A 313 -4.70 3.74 23.42
CA ILE A 313 -3.28 3.64 23.81
C ILE A 313 -2.63 5.01 24.07
N ASN A 314 -3.38 6.09 23.85
CA ASN A 314 -2.94 7.45 24.17
C ASN A 314 -2.90 7.69 25.68
N HIS A 315 -3.93 7.23 26.39
CA HIS A 315 -4.19 7.57 27.78
C HIS A 315 -4.77 6.38 28.55
N MET A 316 -4.85 6.53 29.87
CA MET A 316 -5.64 5.67 30.77
C MET A 316 -6.84 6.45 31.32
N ALA A 317 -7.49 5.96 32.38
CA ALA A 317 -8.65 6.62 32.98
C ALA A 317 -8.45 8.11 33.29
N GLY A 318 -9.53 8.89 33.19
CA GLY A 318 -9.53 10.32 33.48
C GLY A 318 -9.24 10.62 34.95
N LEU A 319 -8.58 11.76 35.21
CA LEU A 319 -8.26 12.25 36.56
C LEU A 319 -9.51 12.33 37.46
N GLY A 320 -9.31 12.18 38.77
CA GLY A 320 -10.39 12.24 39.76
C GLY A 320 -11.19 10.95 39.90
N ARG A 321 -10.68 9.83 39.39
CA ARG A 321 -11.38 8.54 39.36
C ARG A 321 -10.61 7.48 40.14
N THR A 322 -11.34 6.71 40.93
CA THR A 322 -10.80 5.55 41.64
C THR A 322 -11.86 4.47 41.73
N GLY A 323 -11.44 3.22 41.78
CA GLY A 323 -12.35 2.09 41.94
C GLY A 323 -11.83 0.85 41.26
N LYS A 324 -12.76 0.05 40.72
CA LYS A 324 -12.45 -1.13 39.93
C LYS A 324 -12.98 -0.97 38.51
N GLY A 325 -12.19 -1.42 37.54
CA GLY A 325 -12.64 -1.52 36.16
C GLY A 325 -13.64 -2.66 35.96
N THR A 326 -14.15 -2.77 34.74
CA THR A 326 -15.06 -3.84 34.31
C THR A 326 -14.50 -5.27 34.49
N GLY A 327 -13.18 -5.42 34.55
CA GLY A 327 -12.46 -6.68 34.79
C GLY A 327 -11.95 -6.85 36.23
N GLY A 328 -12.38 -5.98 37.15
CA GLY A 328 -12.06 -6.06 38.58
C GLY A 328 -10.70 -5.51 39.01
N SER A 329 -9.87 -5.01 38.08
CA SER A 329 -8.59 -4.38 38.42
C SER A 329 -8.83 -3.05 39.14
N SER A 330 -8.14 -2.85 40.27
CA SER A 330 -8.18 -1.56 40.97
C SER A 330 -7.42 -0.50 40.20
N PHE A 331 -7.80 0.77 40.38
CA PHE A 331 -7.06 1.92 39.89
C PHE A 331 -7.32 3.17 40.74
N ASP A 332 -6.38 4.10 40.68
CA ASP A 332 -6.51 5.47 41.18
C ASP A 332 -5.83 6.40 40.17
N SER A 333 -6.64 7.03 39.30
CA SER A 333 -6.13 7.85 38.21
C SER A 333 -5.52 9.16 38.70
N SER A 334 -5.94 9.69 39.86
CA SER A 334 -5.34 10.89 40.46
C SER A 334 -3.90 10.64 40.90
N ASN A 335 -3.61 9.40 41.32
CA ASN A 335 -2.28 8.94 41.68
C ASN A 335 -1.55 8.22 40.53
N TYR A 336 -2.13 8.18 39.33
CA TYR A 336 -1.59 7.50 38.14
C TYR A 336 -1.34 6.00 38.38
N ASP A 337 -2.07 5.40 39.31
CA ASP A 337 -1.88 4.01 39.74
C ASP A 337 -2.83 3.08 38.98
N PHE A 338 -2.25 2.28 38.08
CA PHE A 338 -2.95 1.31 37.24
C PHE A 338 -2.29 -0.06 37.36
N PRO A 339 -2.42 -0.75 38.51
CA PRO A 339 -1.72 -2.00 38.81
C PRO A 339 -2.11 -3.15 37.86
N GLY A 340 -3.23 -3.04 37.13
CA GLY A 340 -3.64 -4.00 36.11
C GLY A 340 -2.70 -4.07 34.89
N VAL A 341 -1.88 -3.04 34.62
CA VAL A 341 -0.86 -3.03 33.54
C VAL A 341 0.58 -3.08 34.07
N PRO A 342 0.77 -3.09 35.38
CA PRO A 342 1.27 -1.98 36.22
C PRO A 342 1.83 -0.74 35.49
N PHE A 343 1.01 0.31 35.38
CA PHE A 343 1.49 1.68 35.20
C PHE A 343 1.40 2.46 36.51
N SER A 344 2.27 3.46 36.61
CA SER A 344 2.48 4.36 37.76
C SER A 344 2.94 5.70 37.20
N ARG A 345 3.00 6.76 38.01
CA ARG A 345 3.29 8.14 37.59
C ARG A 345 4.40 8.30 36.53
N GLN A 346 5.50 7.56 36.66
CA GLN A 346 6.66 7.67 35.75
C GLN A 346 6.34 7.30 34.30
N HIS A 347 5.25 6.58 34.03
CA HIS A 347 4.86 6.09 32.70
C HIS A 347 3.95 7.06 31.94
N PHE A 348 3.67 8.23 32.52
CA PHE A 348 2.79 9.26 31.96
C PHE A 348 3.60 10.51 31.62
N ASN A 349 3.07 11.35 30.73
CA ASN A 349 3.70 12.63 30.43
C ASN A 349 3.68 13.55 31.66
N ASP A 350 4.85 14.12 31.96
CA ASP A 350 5.01 15.06 33.06
C ASP A 350 4.61 16.47 32.65
N LYS A 351 4.27 17.28 33.67
CA LYS A 351 3.81 18.66 33.47
C LYS A 351 4.78 19.52 32.66
N ASP A 352 6.08 19.25 32.74
CA ASP A 352 7.13 19.98 32.02
C ASP A 352 7.11 19.75 30.50
N LYS A 353 6.50 18.65 30.05
CA LYS A 353 6.39 18.29 28.63
C LYS A 353 5.12 18.88 27.99
N CYS A 354 4.14 19.22 28.82
CA CYS A 354 2.90 19.85 28.41
C CYS A 354 3.01 21.38 28.53
N PRO A 355 2.95 22.14 27.42
CA PRO A 355 3.11 23.59 27.43
C PRO A 355 1.94 24.34 28.09
N SER A 356 0.77 23.71 28.29
CA SER A 356 -0.36 24.38 28.95
C SER A 356 -0.17 24.50 30.46
N HIS A 357 -0.69 25.58 31.06
CA HIS A 357 -0.59 25.81 32.50
C HIS A 357 -1.40 24.79 33.31
N ASP A 358 -2.60 24.45 32.85
CA ASP A 358 -3.55 23.53 33.49
C ASP A 358 -3.26 22.04 33.19
N GLY A 359 -2.28 21.74 32.33
CA GLY A 359 -1.95 20.38 31.93
C GLY A 359 -2.89 19.81 30.86
N MET A 360 -3.90 20.57 30.42
CA MET A 360 -4.91 20.13 29.47
C MET A 360 -4.56 20.52 28.04
N VAL A 361 -5.11 19.79 27.06
CA VAL A 361 -5.09 20.25 25.66
C VAL A 361 -6.02 21.47 25.55
N ASN A 362 -5.45 22.62 25.23
CA ASN A 362 -6.18 23.88 25.07
C ASN A 362 -5.66 24.75 23.91
N ASN A 363 -4.65 24.29 23.18
CA ASN A 363 -4.16 24.95 21.96
C ASN A 363 -3.89 23.93 20.85
N TYR A 364 -4.86 23.73 19.96
CA TYR A 364 -4.74 22.84 18.80
C TYR A 364 -3.81 23.37 17.68
N GLY A 365 -3.30 24.61 17.82
CA GLY A 365 -2.28 25.19 16.97
C GLY A 365 -0.84 24.83 17.39
N ASP A 366 -0.65 24.14 18.52
CA ASP A 366 0.67 23.71 19.00
C ASP A 366 0.74 22.17 19.08
N PRO A 367 1.56 21.51 18.23
CA PRO A 367 1.74 20.07 18.28
C PRO A 367 2.19 19.51 19.65
N ASN A 368 2.98 20.26 20.42
CA ASN A 368 3.42 19.82 21.75
C ASN A 368 2.26 19.84 22.76
N ASN A 369 1.37 20.83 22.66
CA ASN A 369 0.16 20.89 23.46
C ASN A 369 -0.74 19.69 23.12
N VAL A 370 -0.98 19.44 21.84
CA VAL A 370 -1.88 18.36 21.38
C VAL A 370 -1.36 16.97 21.76
N ARG A 371 -0.04 16.74 21.71
CA ARG A 371 0.56 15.40 21.87
C ARG A 371 1.15 15.08 23.25
N ASN A 372 1.29 16.07 24.13
CA ASN A 372 1.91 15.86 25.46
C ASN A 372 1.01 16.31 26.63
N CYS A 373 -0.15 16.93 26.36
CA CYS A 373 -1.09 17.37 27.38
C CYS A 373 -2.30 16.43 27.48
N PHE A 374 -3.02 16.52 28.60
CA PHE A 374 -4.17 15.66 28.87
C PHE A 374 -5.36 16.04 28.01
N LEU A 375 -5.72 15.17 27.07
CA LEU A 375 -6.96 15.28 26.30
C LEU A 375 -8.14 15.15 27.27
N VAL A 376 -8.88 16.24 27.48
CA VAL A 376 -10.06 16.33 28.38
C VAL A 376 -9.85 15.72 29.77
N GLY A 377 -8.62 15.81 30.30
CA GLY A 377 -8.27 15.29 31.62
C GLY A 377 -7.98 13.78 31.69
N LEU A 378 -7.80 13.12 30.54
CA LEU A 378 -7.37 11.73 30.44
C LEU A 378 -5.87 11.61 30.73
N THR A 379 -5.48 10.63 31.54
CA THR A 379 -4.09 10.47 31.99
C THR A 379 -3.19 10.03 30.84
N ASP A 380 -2.39 10.96 30.31
CA ASP A 380 -1.67 10.80 29.04
C ASP A 380 -0.38 9.99 29.20
N LEU A 381 -0.28 8.86 28.50
CA LEU A 381 0.85 7.94 28.59
C LEU A 381 2.09 8.52 27.89
N ASP A 382 3.27 8.19 28.40
CA ASP A 382 4.53 8.56 27.76
C ASP A 382 5.03 7.45 26.83
N GLN A 383 4.53 7.42 25.60
CA GLN A 383 4.86 6.37 24.62
C GLN A 383 6.30 6.48 24.10
N ARG A 384 7.12 7.44 24.55
CA ARG A 384 8.57 7.45 24.23
C ARG A 384 9.32 6.37 25.01
N GLN A 385 8.76 5.93 26.13
CA GLN A 385 9.36 4.94 27.00
C GLN A 385 9.18 3.53 26.44
N GLU A 386 10.28 2.77 26.37
CA GLU A 386 10.26 1.38 25.91
C GLU A 386 9.30 0.51 26.74
N TYR A 387 9.21 0.74 28.05
CA TYR A 387 8.28 0.00 28.92
C TYR A 387 6.82 0.18 28.49
N VAL A 388 6.40 1.43 28.25
CA VAL A 388 5.04 1.76 27.79
C VAL A 388 4.76 1.12 26.43
N ARG A 389 5.69 1.28 25.48
CA ARG A 389 5.58 0.66 24.14
C ARG A 389 5.45 -0.85 24.20
N ASN A 390 6.24 -1.53 25.03
CA ASN A 390 6.21 -2.98 25.19
C ASN A 390 4.91 -3.47 25.84
N LYS A 391 4.32 -2.72 26.79
CA LYS A 391 3.02 -3.06 27.38
C LYS A 391 1.89 -2.97 26.34
N ILE A 392 1.88 -1.90 25.55
CA ILE A 392 0.90 -1.72 24.47
C ILE A 392 1.08 -2.79 23.39
N ALA A 393 2.31 -3.03 22.94
CA ALA A 393 2.60 -4.07 21.95
C ALA A 393 2.26 -5.48 22.46
N GLY A 394 2.44 -5.75 23.75
CA GLY A 394 1.99 -6.98 24.40
C GLY A 394 0.48 -7.18 24.30
N PHE A 395 -0.30 -6.12 24.51
CA PHE A 395 -1.75 -6.13 24.33
C PHE A 395 -2.14 -6.39 22.86
N PHE A 396 -1.51 -5.70 21.90
CA PHE A 396 -1.75 -5.95 20.47
C PHE A 396 -1.41 -7.38 20.07
N ASN A 397 -0.28 -7.89 20.52
CA ASN A 397 0.16 -9.26 20.23
C ASN A 397 -0.78 -10.31 20.82
N HIS A 398 -1.33 -10.06 22.00
CA HIS A 398 -2.35 -10.93 22.58
C HIS A 398 -3.64 -10.95 21.73
N LEU A 399 -4.10 -9.78 21.26
CA LEU A 399 -5.24 -9.70 20.34
C LEU A 399 -4.96 -10.41 19.00
N ILE A 400 -3.76 -10.27 18.44
CA ILE A 400 -3.33 -10.98 17.23
C ILE A 400 -3.33 -12.49 17.46
N ASP A 401 -2.85 -12.97 18.60
CA ASP A 401 -2.86 -14.39 18.97
C ASP A 401 -4.29 -14.95 19.06
N LEU A 402 -5.28 -14.10 19.40
CA LEU A 402 -6.70 -14.44 19.40
C LEU A 402 -7.36 -14.38 18.00
N GLY A 403 -6.63 -13.92 16.97
CA GLY A 403 -7.08 -13.89 15.57
C GLY A 403 -7.54 -12.51 15.05
N VAL A 404 -7.31 -11.43 15.81
CA VAL A 404 -7.58 -10.06 15.36
C VAL A 404 -6.70 -9.72 14.15
N ALA A 405 -7.30 -9.12 13.12
CA ALA A 405 -6.62 -8.81 11.87
C ALA A 405 -6.04 -7.39 11.81
N GLY A 406 -6.41 -6.52 12.76
CA GLY A 406 -5.93 -5.14 12.79
C GLY A 406 -6.59 -4.26 13.84
N PHE A 407 -6.32 -2.97 13.77
CA PHE A 407 -6.62 -2.03 14.84
C PHE A 407 -7.04 -0.64 14.32
N ARG A 408 -8.11 -0.10 14.92
CA ARG A 408 -8.40 1.34 14.89
C ARG A 408 -7.70 1.97 16.07
N VAL A 409 -6.72 2.84 15.83
CA VAL A 409 -6.01 3.51 16.92
C VAL A 409 -6.75 4.79 17.30
N ASP A 410 -7.33 4.79 18.50
CA ASP A 410 -8.03 5.93 19.10
C ASP A 410 -7.09 7.12 19.35
N ALA A 411 -7.62 8.33 19.18
CA ALA A 411 -6.93 9.58 19.52
C ALA A 411 -5.50 9.66 18.95
N ALA A 412 -5.22 9.09 17.79
CA ALA A 412 -3.88 9.05 17.21
C ALA A 412 -3.29 10.45 16.99
N LYS A 413 -4.14 11.46 16.72
CA LYS A 413 -3.76 12.89 16.69
C LYS A 413 -2.95 13.34 17.93
N HIS A 414 -3.24 12.74 19.08
CA HIS A 414 -2.67 13.07 20.39
C HIS A 414 -1.41 12.26 20.73
N MET A 415 -0.92 11.42 19.81
CA MET A 415 0.34 10.70 19.96
C MET A 415 1.34 11.14 18.89
N TRP A 416 2.63 10.97 19.16
CA TRP A 416 3.66 11.17 18.14
C TRP A 416 3.63 10.02 17.12
N PRO A 417 3.58 10.29 15.79
CA PRO A 417 3.57 9.25 14.76
C PRO A 417 4.74 8.27 14.86
N GLY A 418 5.91 8.78 15.27
CA GLY A 418 7.11 7.96 15.50
C GLY A 418 6.96 6.97 16.65
N ASP A 419 6.23 7.33 17.71
CA ASP A 419 5.95 6.43 18.85
C ASP A 419 4.94 5.36 18.46
N ILE A 420 3.88 5.72 17.72
CA ILE A 420 2.94 4.76 17.15
C ILE A 420 3.69 3.75 16.26
N LEU A 421 4.58 4.23 15.38
CA LEU A 421 5.35 3.37 14.48
C LEU A 421 6.27 2.43 15.26
N ALA A 422 6.88 2.92 16.34
CA ALA A 422 7.71 2.10 17.22
C ALA A 422 6.90 0.99 17.90
N ILE A 423 5.67 1.27 18.33
CA ILE A 423 4.75 0.26 18.88
C ILE A 423 4.36 -0.77 17.80
N GLN A 424 3.97 -0.32 16.61
CA GLN A 424 3.57 -1.19 15.50
C GLN A 424 4.69 -2.16 15.11
N LYS A 425 5.96 -1.70 15.09
CA LYS A 425 7.12 -2.56 14.79
C LYS A 425 7.37 -3.67 15.82
N LEU A 426 6.78 -3.57 17.02
CA LEU A 426 6.84 -4.61 18.06
C LEU A 426 5.69 -5.63 17.92
N THR A 427 4.77 -5.42 16.96
CA THR A 427 3.69 -6.37 16.70
C THR A 427 4.16 -7.56 15.88
N LYS A 428 3.56 -8.71 16.15
CA LYS A 428 3.70 -9.94 15.37
C LYS A 428 3.00 -9.76 14.02
N ASP A 429 3.45 -10.55 13.05
CA ASP A 429 2.65 -10.79 11.84
C ASP A 429 1.39 -11.58 12.22
N LEU A 430 0.35 -11.49 11.40
CA LEU A 430 -0.86 -12.27 11.61
C LEU A 430 -0.58 -13.77 11.47
N PRO A 431 -1.30 -14.65 12.19
CA PRO A 431 -1.11 -16.10 12.07
C PRO A 431 -1.31 -16.63 10.64
N GLU A 432 -2.11 -15.94 9.82
CA GLU A 432 -2.35 -16.30 8.41
C GLU A 432 -1.36 -15.66 7.43
N GLY A 433 -0.38 -14.90 7.93
CA GLY A 433 0.55 -14.11 7.13
C GLY A 433 0.11 -12.66 6.94
N GLY A 434 1.08 -11.78 6.67
CA GLY A 434 0.87 -10.34 6.53
C GLY A 434 0.94 -9.57 7.85
N LYS A 435 1.01 -8.25 7.74
CA LYS A 435 0.97 -7.33 8.89
C LYS A 435 -0.48 -7.08 9.32
N PRO A 436 -0.72 -6.79 10.61
CA PRO A 436 -2.04 -6.30 11.04
C PRO A 436 -2.40 -5.01 10.30
N PHE A 437 -3.67 -4.85 9.94
CA PHE A 437 -4.19 -3.62 9.35
C PHE A 437 -4.25 -2.51 10.41
N PHE A 438 -3.74 -1.31 10.13
CA PHE A 438 -3.90 -0.16 11.02
C PHE A 438 -4.54 1.01 10.31
N TYR A 439 -5.48 1.62 11.02
CA TYR A 439 -6.02 2.92 10.66
C TYR A 439 -6.15 3.81 11.89
N HIS A 440 -5.77 5.07 11.74
CA HIS A 440 -5.50 5.99 12.84
C HIS A 440 -6.54 7.09 12.87
N GLU A 441 -7.13 7.31 14.05
CA GLU A 441 -8.00 8.46 14.23
C GLU A 441 -7.18 9.75 14.32
N VAL A 442 -7.21 10.51 13.24
CA VAL A 442 -6.64 11.86 13.18
C VAL A 442 -7.74 12.80 12.72
N ILE A 443 -8.34 13.52 13.68
CA ILE A 443 -9.34 14.54 13.37
C ILE A 443 -8.62 15.76 12.79
N ASP A 444 -8.53 15.83 11.47
CA ASP A 444 -8.06 17.00 10.73
C ASP A 444 -9.21 17.53 9.88
N GLN A 445 -9.79 18.66 10.31
CA GLN A 445 -10.80 19.38 9.56
C GLN A 445 -10.22 20.68 8.97
N ASN A 446 -8.90 20.71 8.77
CA ASN A 446 -8.11 21.91 8.48
C ASN A 446 -8.16 22.98 9.58
N ASP A 447 -8.33 22.54 10.82
CA ASP A 447 -8.63 23.37 12.00
C ASP A 447 -7.50 23.40 13.06
N GLY A 448 -6.38 22.73 12.80
CA GLY A 448 -5.24 22.68 13.72
C GLY A 448 -3.90 22.41 13.03
N ALA A 449 -2.84 22.36 13.85
CA ALA A 449 -1.46 22.20 13.39
C ALA A 449 -1.11 20.77 12.94
N ILE A 450 -1.79 19.76 13.50
CA ILE A 450 -1.55 18.34 13.17
C ILE A 450 -2.26 17.97 11.88
N LYS A 451 -1.55 17.33 10.95
CA LYS A 451 -2.04 16.92 9.63
C LYS A 451 -2.02 15.42 9.45
N VAL A 452 -2.96 14.90 8.63
CA VAL A 452 -3.10 13.46 8.40
C VAL A 452 -1.88 12.82 7.72
N ASN A 453 -1.16 13.56 6.88
CA ASN A 453 0.01 13.06 6.15
C ASN A 453 1.20 12.72 7.07
N GLU A 454 1.24 13.25 8.29
CA GLU A 454 2.22 12.87 9.31
C GLU A 454 2.10 11.38 9.71
N TYR A 455 0.95 10.74 9.46
CA TYR A 455 0.62 9.38 9.90
C TYR A 455 0.59 8.34 8.77
N TYR A 456 0.89 8.72 7.52
CA TYR A 456 0.93 7.77 6.41
C TYR A 456 1.89 6.58 6.64
N PRO A 457 3.07 6.74 7.25
CA PRO A 457 3.94 5.61 7.58
C PRO A 457 3.33 4.63 8.58
N ASN A 458 2.27 5.02 9.30
CA ASN A 458 1.61 4.19 10.31
C ASN A 458 0.46 3.36 9.73
N GLY A 459 -0.02 3.65 8.53
CA GLY A 459 -1.20 2.99 7.95
C GLY A 459 -2.19 4.00 7.38
N ARG A 460 -3.47 3.64 7.37
CA ARG A 460 -4.52 4.55 6.90
C ARG A 460 -4.91 5.57 7.96
N VAL A 461 -5.57 6.64 7.55
CA VAL A 461 -5.99 7.76 8.40
C VAL A 461 -7.47 8.07 8.19
N THR A 462 -8.20 8.32 9.26
CA THR A 462 -9.61 8.70 9.20
C THR A 462 -9.79 10.06 8.52
N GLU A 463 -10.50 10.11 7.39
CA GLU A 463 -10.67 11.33 6.61
C GLU A 463 -11.93 12.11 7.02
N PHE A 464 -11.82 12.93 8.07
CA PHE A 464 -12.95 13.70 8.60
C PHE A 464 -13.46 14.80 7.66
N ARG A 465 -12.64 15.27 6.70
CA ARG A 465 -13.11 16.23 5.67
C ARG A 465 -14.05 15.54 4.68
N PHE A 466 -13.91 14.23 4.47
CA PHE A 466 -14.88 13.47 3.68
C PHE A 466 -16.26 13.53 4.33
N CYS A 467 -16.38 13.45 5.66
CA CYS A 467 -17.67 13.60 6.36
C CYS A 467 -18.32 14.97 6.08
N GLN A 468 -17.52 16.04 5.95
CA GLN A 468 -18.01 17.38 5.60
C GLN A 468 -18.49 17.43 4.15
N LYS A 469 -17.64 16.98 3.21
CA LYS A 469 -17.90 16.97 1.77
C LYS A 469 -19.09 16.10 1.40
N ILE A 470 -19.19 14.89 1.95
CA ILE A 470 -20.33 14.00 1.68
C ILE A 470 -21.64 14.54 2.29
N ALA A 471 -21.57 15.24 3.43
CA ALA A 471 -22.75 15.89 4.00
C ALA A 471 -23.22 17.08 3.16
N GLN A 472 -22.30 17.84 2.55
CA GLN A 472 -22.63 18.87 1.56
C GLN A 472 -23.25 18.23 0.31
N GLY A 473 -22.58 17.22 -0.25
CA GLY A 473 -23.05 16.50 -1.44
C GLY A 473 -24.41 15.82 -1.27
N ALA A 474 -24.69 15.24 -0.10
CA ALA A 474 -25.99 14.65 0.18
C ALA A 474 -27.13 15.69 0.21
N ARG A 475 -26.83 16.95 0.55
CA ARG A 475 -27.80 18.06 0.56
C ARG A 475 -27.92 18.73 -0.81
N ASN A 476 -26.81 18.85 -1.54
CA ASN A 476 -26.73 19.41 -2.88
C ASN A 476 -25.91 18.47 -3.78
N PHE A 477 -26.57 17.77 -4.70
CA PHE A 477 -25.90 16.76 -5.53
C PHE A 477 -24.80 17.37 -6.43
N GLY A 478 -24.91 18.67 -6.76
CA GLY A 478 -23.89 19.47 -7.46
C GLY A 478 -22.48 19.40 -6.87
N GLU A 479 -22.38 19.14 -5.56
CA GLU A 479 -21.09 19.10 -4.83
C GLU A 479 -20.45 17.70 -4.82
N LEU A 480 -21.17 16.66 -5.27
CA LEU A 480 -20.71 15.28 -5.18
C LEU A 480 -19.55 14.98 -6.12
N GLY A 481 -19.43 15.70 -7.24
CA GLY A 481 -18.28 15.59 -8.14
C GLY A 481 -16.96 15.96 -7.45
N GLY A 482 -17.00 16.91 -6.51
CA GLY A 482 -15.86 17.41 -5.72
C GLY A 482 -15.77 16.82 -4.31
N VAL A 483 -16.38 15.65 -4.06
CA VAL A 483 -16.38 15.01 -2.74
C VAL A 483 -14.97 14.64 -2.24
N TYR A 484 -14.09 14.29 -3.19
CA TYR A 484 -12.67 14.11 -2.97
C TYR A 484 -11.96 15.33 -3.54
N ASP A 485 -11.20 16.01 -2.70
CA ASP A 485 -10.56 17.27 -3.04
C ASP A 485 -9.16 17.32 -2.41
N PRO A 486 -8.11 16.99 -3.18
CA PRO A 486 -6.72 17.10 -2.70
C PRO A 486 -6.37 18.53 -2.27
N GLY A 487 -7.00 19.56 -2.88
CA GLY A 487 -6.79 20.96 -2.53
C GLY A 487 -7.29 21.31 -1.12
N TRP A 488 -8.17 20.49 -0.55
CA TRP A 488 -8.59 20.56 0.85
C TRP A 488 -7.63 19.84 1.81
N GLY A 489 -6.46 19.40 1.35
CA GLY A 489 -5.52 18.63 2.15
C GLY A 489 -5.99 17.21 2.48
N MET A 490 -7.03 16.73 1.79
CA MET A 490 -7.54 15.37 1.95
C MET A 490 -6.45 14.35 1.61
N ALA A 491 -6.45 13.23 2.34
CA ALA A 491 -5.49 12.17 2.10
C ALA A 491 -5.62 11.58 0.69
N ASP A 492 -4.57 11.01 0.12
CA ASP A 492 -4.72 10.22 -1.10
C ASP A 492 -5.50 8.92 -0.80
N SER A 493 -6.11 8.34 -1.83
CA SER A 493 -7.01 7.18 -1.68
C SER A 493 -6.34 5.95 -1.02
N ALA A 494 -5.01 5.79 -1.16
CA ALA A 494 -4.29 4.67 -0.57
C ALA A 494 -4.18 4.80 0.96
N HIS A 495 -4.14 6.04 1.48
CA HIS A 495 -4.07 6.32 2.91
C HIS A 495 -5.42 6.70 3.53
N ALA A 496 -6.41 7.13 2.74
CA ALA A 496 -7.70 7.55 3.27
C ALA A 496 -8.55 6.37 3.79
N PHE A 497 -9.10 6.55 4.99
CA PHE A 497 -10.14 5.71 5.58
C PHE A 497 -11.41 6.56 5.76
N VAL A 498 -12.45 6.28 4.97
CA VAL A 498 -13.59 7.19 4.78
C VAL A 498 -14.86 6.66 5.44
N PHE A 499 -15.71 7.56 5.92
CA PHE A 499 -16.99 7.26 6.55
C PHE A 499 -17.92 8.48 6.47
N VAL A 500 -19.22 8.26 6.45
CA VAL A 500 -20.22 9.34 6.43
C VAL A 500 -20.33 9.99 7.81
N ASP A 501 -20.39 9.15 8.84
CA ASP A 501 -20.40 9.51 10.26
C ASP A 501 -19.61 8.47 11.08
N ASN A 502 -19.37 8.78 12.34
CA ASN A 502 -18.79 7.85 13.31
C ASN A 502 -19.52 7.99 14.65
N HIS A 503 -19.06 7.20 15.62
CA HIS A 503 -19.60 7.17 16.97
C HIS A 503 -19.51 8.52 17.71
N ASP A 504 -18.55 9.40 17.38
CA ASP A 504 -18.42 10.74 17.97
C ASP A 504 -19.32 11.78 17.29
N ASN A 505 -19.14 11.94 15.98
CA ASN A 505 -19.67 13.09 15.25
C ASN A 505 -21.19 13.00 15.04
N GLN A 506 -21.77 11.80 15.12
CA GLN A 506 -23.22 11.60 15.09
C GLN A 506 -23.93 12.11 16.36
N ARG A 507 -23.17 12.36 17.42
CA ARG A 507 -23.62 12.88 18.72
C ARG A 507 -22.94 14.19 19.11
N GLY A 508 -22.27 14.85 18.16
CA GLY A 508 -21.69 16.19 18.36
C GLY A 508 -20.27 16.22 18.92
N HIS A 509 -19.64 15.06 19.16
CA HIS A 509 -18.25 14.96 19.62
C HIS A 509 -17.27 14.94 18.43
N GLY A 510 -15.96 15.13 18.70
CA GLY A 510 -14.90 14.85 17.72
C GLY A 510 -15.00 15.63 16.39
N GLY A 511 -15.34 16.93 16.45
CA GLY A 511 -15.60 17.74 15.25
C GLY A 511 -16.97 17.46 14.63
N GLY A 512 -17.96 17.18 15.48
CA GLY A 512 -19.37 17.05 15.13
C GLY A 512 -20.01 18.37 14.68
N GLY A 513 -21.28 18.29 14.29
CA GLY A 513 -22.04 19.41 13.72
C GLY A 513 -22.21 19.29 12.20
N ASN A 514 -23.44 19.52 11.72
CA ASN A 514 -23.79 19.51 10.30
C ASN A 514 -23.39 18.23 9.52
N ARG A 515 -23.46 17.05 10.15
CA ARG A 515 -23.22 15.73 9.53
C ARG A 515 -24.53 15.09 9.07
N VAL A 516 -24.42 14.07 8.20
CA VAL A 516 -25.55 13.20 7.83
C VAL A 516 -25.43 11.93 8.68
N THR A 517 -26.51 11.53 9.35
CA THR A 517 -26.51 10.38 10.28
C THR A 517 -27.80 9.58 10.12
N HIS A 518 -27.94 8.47 10.85
CA HIS A 518 -29.19 7.71 10.87
C HIS A 518 -30.43 8.52 11.30
N LYS A 519 -30.27 9.66 11.99
CA LYS A 519 -31.38 10.57 12.34
C LYS A 519 -32.03 11.21 11.11
N THR A 520 -31.35 11.18 9.96
CA THR A 520 -31.85 11.61 8.64
C THR A 520 -31.74 10.43 7.66
N PRO A 521 -32.57 9.37 7.81
CA PRO A 521 -32.32 8.05 7.22
C PRO A 521 -32.24 8.08 5.68
N ARG A 522 -33.06 8.91 5.04
CA ARG A 522 -33.06 9.08 3.58
C ARG A 522 -31.73 9.61 3.06
N ASP A 523 -31.28 10.76 3.58
CA ASP A 523 -30.03 11.38 3.17
C ASP A 523 -28.81 10.52 3.57
N TYR A 524 -28.91 9.77 4.67
CA TYR A 524 -27.88 8.83 5.08
C TYR A 524 -27.71 7.67 4.11
N LYS A 525 -28.82 7.05 3.66
CA LYS A 525 -28.78 6.00 2.63
C LYS A 525 -28.10 6.50 1.35
N ILE A 526 -28.43 7.71 0.92
CA ILE A 526 -27.82 8.38 -0.25
C ILE A 526 -26.31 8.56 -0.03
N ALA A 527 -25.91 9.16 1.09
CA ALA A 527 -24.51 9.43 1.41
C ALA A 527 -23.66 8.15 1.46
N VAL A 528 -24.16 7.10 2.13
CA VAL A 528 -23.45 5.83 2.26
C VAL A 528 -23.40 5.08 0.93
N ALA A 529 -24.49 5.04 0.17
CA ALA A 529 -24.51 4.41 -1.15
C ALA A 529 -23.52 5.08 -2.10
N PHE A 530 -23.49 6.41 -2.13
CA PHE A 530 -22.52 7.15 -2.93
C PHE A 530 -21.08 6.91 -2.47
N MET A 531 -20.80 6.91 -1.16
CA MET A 531 -19.48 6.56 -0.62
C MET A 531 -19.01 5.16 -1.08
N LEU A 532 -19.91 4.17 -1.07
CA LEU A 532 -19.62 2.81 -1.52
C LEU A 532 -19.48 2.71 -3.06
N ALA A 533 -20.19 3.54 -3.82
CA ALA A 533 -20.05 3.61 -5.27
C ALA A 533 -18.75 4.31 -5.71
N ASN A 534 -18.27 5.27 -4.92
CA ASN A 534 -17.09 6.09 -5.21
C ASN A 534 -15.79 5.26 -5.21
N ASP A 535 -14.74 5.77 -5.85
CA ASP A 535 -13.38 5.16 -5.91
C ASP A 535 -12.40 5.71 -4.87
N TYR A 536 -12.87 6.59 -3.97
CA TYR A 536 -12.03 7.22 -2.96
C TYR A 536 -12.03 6.49 -1.61
N GLY A 537 -10.82 6.19 -1.10
CA GLY A 537 -10.56 5.69 0.26
C GLY A 537 -11.08 4.28 0.54
N PHE A 538 -10.78 3.78 1.74
CA PHE A 538 -11.34 2.52 2.26
C PHE A 538 -12.54 2.82 3.18
N PRO A 539 -13.78 2.43 2.79
CA PRO A 539 -14.99 2.82 3.51
C PRO A 539 -15.28 2.01 4.77
N ARG A 540 -15.79 2.70 5.79
CA ARG A 540 -16.46 2.13 6.96
C ARG A 540 -17.90 2.65 7.05
N ILE A 541 -18.82 1.71 7.29
CA ILE A 541 -20.22 1.99 7.58
C ILE A 541 -20.40 2.01 9.10
N MET A 542 -21.06 3.04 9.63
CA MET A 542 -21.45 3.07 11.04
C MET A 542 -22.65 2.13 11.27
N SER A 543 -22.69 1.43 12.39
CA SER A 543 -23.88 0.73 12.86
C SER A 543 -24.15 1.15 14.30
N SER A 544 -25.26 1.86 14.48
CA SER A 544 -25.58 2.63 15.67
C SER A 544 -26.67 1.96 16.52
N TYR A 545 -26.92 2.57 17.68
CA TYR A 545 -28.15 2.43 18.44
C TYR A 545 -28.85 3.78 18.54
N TYR A 546 -30.16 3.76 18.79
CA TYR A 546 -30.93 4.99 18.98
C TYR A 546 -30.58 5.64 20.33
N PHE A 547 -30.31 6.93 20.29
CA PHE A 547 -30.11 7.77 21.46
C PHE A 547 -30.86 9.09 21.29
N GLY A 548 -31.30 9.66 22.43
CA GLY A 548 -32.02 10.93 22.45
C GLY A 548 -31.09 12.13 22.25
N ASP A 549 -31.35 13.19 23.01
CA ASP A 549 -30.53 14.41 23.01
C ASP A 549 -29.31 14.30 23.93
N ASP A 550 -29.27 13.29 24.80
CA ASP A 550 -28.10 13.00 25.62
C ASP A 550 -26.98 12.36 24.77
N SER A 551 -25.96 13.17 24.46
CA SER A 551 -24.77 12.72 23.73
C SER A 551 -23.92 11.70 24.51
N SER A 552 -24.12 11.55 25.81
CA SER A 552 -23.42 10.57 26.66
C SER A 552 -24.16 9.23 26.76
N GLN A 553 -25.39 9.13 26.25
CA GLN A 553 -26.23 7.94 26.43
C GLN A 553 -25.52 6.65 25.97
N GLY A 554 -25.43 5.68 26.88
CA GLY A 554 -24.93 4.33 26.58
C GLY A 554 -25.85 3.53 25.65
N PRO A 555 -25.42 2.32 25.21
CA PRO A 555 -26.24 1.44 24.39
C PRO A 555 -27.52 0.97 25.10
N PRO A 556 -28.50 0.43 24.36
CA PRO A 556 -29.65 -0.23 24.95
C PRO A 556 -29.22 -1.26 25.99
N HIS A 557 -29.77 -1.17 27.21
CA HIS A 557 -29.33 -1.98 28.33
C HIS A 557 -30.50 -2.56 29.14
N ASN A 558 -30.22 -3.66 29.83
CA ASN A 558 -31.12 -4.30 30.80
C ASN A 558 -31.14 -3.51 32.13
N SER A 559 -31.95 -3.93 33.09
CA SER A 559 -32.06 -3.29 34.40
C SER A 559 -30.77 -3.32 35.22
N ASP A 560 -29.87 -4.27 34.96
CA ASP A 560 -28.54 -4.40 35.55
C ASP A 560 -27.45 -3.62 34.78
N TYR A 561 -27.86 -2.84 33.77
CA TYR A 561 -27.00 -2.13 32.84
C TYR A 561 -26.12 -3.01 31.93
N SER A 562 -26.34 -4.32 31.85
CA SER A 562 -25.77 -5.15 30.78
C SER A 562 -26.35 -4.74 29.41
N ILE A 563 -25.59 -4.89 28.32
CA ILE A 563 -26.07 -4.55 26.97
C ILE A 563 -27.17 -5.51 26.54
N LYS A 564 -28.28 -4.98 26.01
CA LYS A 564 -29.38 -5.77 25.43
C LYS A 564 -28.93 -6.49 24.18
N ASP A 565 -29.46 -7.69 23.96
CA ASP A 565 -29.25 -8.43 22.71
C ASP A 565 -29.75 -7.65 21.50
N VAL A 566 -29.07 -7.86 20.37
CA VAL A 566 -29.55 -7.39 19.06
C VAL A 566 -30.52 -8.42 18.48
N THR A 567 -31.81 -8.13 18.57
CA THR A 567 -32.87 -8.96 17.95
C THR A 567 -33.01 -8.61 16.47
N ILE A 568 -33.34 -9.60 15.65
CA ILE A 568 -33.71 -9.41 14.24
C ILE A 568 -35.21 -9.60 14.11
N GLU A 569 -35.90 -8.58 13.64
CA GLU A 569 -37.34 -8.58 13.40
C GLU A 569 -37.70 -9.30 12.09
N ASN A 570 -38.99 -9.60 11.89
CA ASN A 570 -39.48 -10.30 10.70
C ASN A 570 -39.20 -9.55 9.38
N ASN A 571 -39.04 -8.22 9.44
CA ASN A 571 -38.66 -7.39 8.31
C ASN A 571 -37.14 -7.42 8.02
N GLY A 572 -36.35 -8.19 8.78
CA GLY A 572 -34.90 -8.30 8.64
C GLY A 572 -34.08 -7.19 9.29
N MET A 573 -34.75 -6.20 9.88
CA MET A 573 -34.15 -5.08 10.61
C MET A 573 -33.87 -5.44 12.06
N CYS A 574 -33.08 -4.62 12.74
CA CYS A 574 -32.80 -4.85 14.16
C CYS A 574 -33.90 -4.26 15.05
N GLY A 575 -34.19 -4.96 16.15
CA GLY A 575 -35.05 -4.49 17.23
C GLY A 575 -34.26 -3.99 18.43
N ASN A 576 -34.91 -3.90 19.60
CA ASN A 576 -34.28 -3.56 20.89
C ASN A 576 -33.54 -2.22 20.96
N GLY A 577 -33.89 -1.26 20.08
CA GLY A 577 -33.26 0.06 20.06
C GLY A 577 -31.96 0.14 19.24
N TRP A 578 -31.65 -0.90 18.47
CA TRP A 578 -30.52 -0.92 17.54
C TRP A 578 -30.93 -0.41 16.16
N VAL A 579 -30.09 0.44 15.54
CA VAL A 579 -30.40 1.08 14.25
C VAL A 579 -30.04 0.17 13.07
N CYS A 580 -28.87 -0.47 13.14
CA CYS A 580 -28.35 -1.39 12.13
C CYS A 580 -28.34 -0.83 10.70
N GLU A 581 -27.71 0.32 10.49
CA GLU A 581 -27.61 0.96 9.17
C GLU A 581 -26.99 0.04 8.12
N HIS A 582 -26.06 -0.84 8.52
CA HIS A 582 -25.48 -1.85 7.63
C HIS A 582 -26.50 -2.85 7.06
N ARG A 583 -27.68 -2.98 7.68
CA ARG A 583 -28.80 -3.80 7.19
C ARG A 583 -29.76 -3.07 6.30
N TRP A 584 -29.67 -1.74 6.23
CA TRP A 584 -30.56 -0.95 5.39
C TRP A 584 -30.33 -1.36 3.93
N ASN A 585 -31.43 -1.61 3.24
CA ASN A 585 -31.44 -2.28 1.94
C ASN A 585 -30.36 -1.77 0.95
N PRO A 586 -30.26 -0.46 0.64
CA PRO A 586 -29.23 0.02 -0.28
C PRO A 586 -27.81 -0.15 0.27
N ILE A 587 -27.61 -0.01 1.58
CA ILE A 587 -26.26 -0.04 2.18
C ILE A 587 -25.66 -1.44 2.08
N GLY A 588 -26.42 -2.48 2.48
CA GLY A 588 -25.94 -3.86 2.42
C GLY A 588 -25.66 -4.32 0.98
N ASN A 589 -26.48 -3.90 0.01
CA ASN A 589 -26.31 -4.26 -1.40
C ASN A 589 -25.17 -3.48 -2.08
N MET A 590 -24.93 -2.25 -1.66
CA MET A 590 -23.81 -1.45 -2.18
C MET A 590 -22.43 -1.94 -1.70
N VAL A 591 -22.36 -2.79 -0.68
CA VAL A 591 -21.11 -3.51 -0.35
C VAL A 591 -20.71 -4.48 -1.46
N ALA A 592 -21.69 -5.20 -2.03
CA ALA A 592 -21.44 -6.07 -3.18
C ALA A 592 -20.99 -5.26 -4.40
N PHE A 593 -21.62 -4.10 -4.65
CA PHE A 593 -21.18 -3.16 -5.68
C PHE A 593 -19.72 -2.74 -5.47
N ARG A 594 -19.39 -2.23 -4.27
CA ARG A 594 -18.05 -1.75 -3.91
C ARG A 594 -16.98 -2.83 -4.11
N ASN A 595 -17.28 -4.08 -3.76
CA ASN A 595 -16.37 -5.21 -3.97
C ASN A 595 -16.16 -5.51 -5.46
N ALA A 596 -17.23 -5.57 -6.25
CA ALA A 596 -17.16 -5.91 -7.67
C ALA A 596 -16.36 -4.89 -8.50
N VAL A 597 -16.46 -3.61 -8.13
CA VAL A 597 -15.80 -2.51 -8.85
C VAL A 597 -14.39 -2.19 -8.33
N THR A 598 -13.80 -3.07 -7.51
CA THR A 598 -12.43 -2.90 -7.02
C THR A 598 -11.44 -2.71 -8.17
N GLY A 599 -10.55 -1.73 -8.02
CA GLY A 599 -9.49 -1.41 -8.97
C GLY A 599 -9.93 -0.61 -10.20
N THR A 600 -11.17 -0.12 -10.27
CA THR A 600 -11.64 0.73 -11.38
C THR A 600 -11.82 2.18 -10.97
N SER A 601 -11.74 3.11 -11.92
CA SER A 601 -11.99 4.54 -11.69
C SER A 601 -13.43 4.92 -12.05
N LYS A 602 -13.93 6.05 -11.54
CA LYS A 602 -15.19 6.65 -12.02
C LYS A 602 -15.04 7.13 -13.47
N VAL A 603 -15.99 6.76 -14.32
CA VAL A 603 -16.11 7.20 -15.72
C VAL A 603 -17.57 7.53 -16.03
N HIS A 604 -17.84 8.23 -17.14
CA HIS A 604 -19.19 8.66 -17.53
C HIS A 604 -19.93 9.43 -16.42
N TRP A 605 -19.22 10.31 -15.70
CA TRP A 605 -19.83 11.16 -14.67
C TRP A 605 -20.89 12.08 -15.27
N ARG A 606 -22.09 12.06 -14.70
CA ARG A 606 -23.19 12.97 -14.99
C ARG A 606 -23.75 13.50 -13.68
N ASP A 607 -23.99 14.81 -13.66
CA ASP A 607 -24.67 15.52 -12.60
C ASP A 607 -25.56 16.59 -13.23
N GLN A 608 -26.86 16.32 -13.30
CA GLN A 608 -27.85 17.18 -13.96
C GLN A 608 -29.20 17.01 -13.27
N ASN A 609 -29.96 18.10 -13.07
CA ASN A 609 -31.32 18.05 -12.52
C ASN A 609 -31.42 17.26 -11.19
N ASP A 610 -30.47 17.46 -10.27
CA ASP A 610 -30.45 16.76 -8.99
C ASP A 610 -30.33 15.21 -9.12
N GLN A 611 -29.74 14.77 -10.23
CA GLN A 611 -29.50 13.37 -10.54
C GLN A 611 -28.02 13.16 -10.82
N VAL A 612 -27.44 12.17 -10.14
CA VAL A 612 -26.04 11.79 -10.32
C VAL A 612 -25.96 10.37 -10.82
N SER A 613 -25.15 10.14 -11.84
CA SER A 613 -24.81 8.80 -12.33
C SER A 613 -23.37 8.71 -12.79
N PHE A 614 -22.78 7.54 -12.66
CA PHE A 614 -21.46 7.24 -13.19
C PHE A 614 -21.24 5.73 -13.27
N ALA A 615 -20.30 5.33 -14.10
CA ALA A 615 -19.79 3.98 -14.14
C ALA A 615 -18.47 3.85 -13.38
N ARG A 616 -18.14 2.63 -12.99
CA ARG A 616 -16.87 2.27 -12.37
C ARG A 616 -16.12 1.34 -13.31
N GLY A 617 -15.37 1.95 -14.23
CA GLY A 617 -14.85 1.29 -15.43
C GLY A 617 -15.98 0.58 -16.18
N ASN A 618 -15.72 -0.65 -16.63
CA ASN A 618 -16.70 -1.52 -17.28
C ASN A 618 -17.28 -2.58 -16.32
N LYS A 619 -17.22 -2.37 -15.00
CA LYS A 619 -17.63 -3.37 -14.00
C LYS A 619 -18.95 -3.08 -13.29
N GLY A 620 -19.33 -1.81 -13.13
CA GLY A 620 -20.60 -1.46 -12.51
C GLY A 620 -21.05 -0.05 -12.82
N PHE A 621 -22.36 0.18 -12.73
CA PHE A 621 -23.00 1.46 -12.95
C PHE A 621 -23.85 1.84 -11.74
N PHE A 622 -23.80 3.11 -11.36
CA PHE A 622 -24.51 3.68 -10.22
C PHE A 622 -25.28 4.92 -10.66
N ALA A 623 -26.51 5.06 -10.19
CA ALA A 623 -27.34 6.24 -10.37
C ALA A 623 -28.16 6.54 -9.11
N MET A 624 -28.45 7.83 -8.88
CA MET A 624 -29.34 8.27 -7.82
C MET A 624 -30.02 9.60 -8.16
N ALA A 625 -31.18 9.85 -7.57
CA ALA A 625 -31.99 11.03 -7.85
C ALA A 625 -32.47 11.71 -6.56
N LYS A 626 -32.04 12.93 -6.26
CA LYS A 626 -32.38 13.61 -5.00
C LYS A 626 -33.89 13.77 -4.82
N GLN A 627 -34.64 13.93 -5.90
CA GLN A 627 -36.10 14.11 -5.89
C GLN A 627 -36.90 12.79 -5.89
N GLY A 628 -36.26 11.62 -5.89
CA GLY A 628 -36.97 10.34 -5.91
C GLY A 628 -37.19 9.72 -7.28
N HIS A 629 -37.05 10.53 -8.34
CA HIS A 629 -37.38 10.14 -9.71
C HIS A 629 -36.26 10.43 -10.72
N MET A 630 -36.02 9.46 -11.61
CA MET A 630 -35.20 9.59 -12.83
C MET A 630 -35.82 8.70 -13.90
N ASP A 631 -35.86 9.15 -15.15
CA ASP A 631 -36.25 8.36 -16.31
C ASP A 631 -35.41 8.84 -17.49
N GLU A 632 -34.28 8.16 -17.73
CA GLU A 632 -33.23 8.62 -18.65
C GLU A 632 -32.58 7.44 -19.37
N THR A 633 -32.08 7.68 -20.58
CA THR A 633 -31.18 6.72 -21.26
C THR A 633 -29.74 7.18 -21.07
N LEU A 634 -28.93 6.37 -20.38
CA LEU A 634 -27.59 6.76 -19.93
C LEU A 634 -26.53 5.83 -20.52
N GLN A 635 -25.38 6.40 -20.89
CA GLN A 635 -24.19 5.63 -21.29
C GLN A 635 -23.56 5.02 -20.05
N THR A 636 -23.54 3.69 -19.98
CA THR A 636 -23.10 2.95 -18.80
C THR A 636 -21.66 2.47 -18.88
N GLY A 637 -21.07 2.41 -20.07
CA GLY A 637 -19.75 1.80 -20.30
C GLY A 637 -19.69 0.29 -20.00
N LEU A 638 -20.83 -0.35 -19.73
CA LEU A 638 -20.92 -1.78 -19.45
C LEU A 638 -21.15 -2.58 -20.73
N PRO A 639 -20.71 -3.85 -20.79
CA PRO A 639 -21.03 -4.74 -21.90
C PRO A 639 -22.53 -4.89 -22.09
N ALA A 640 -22.96 -5.09 -23.34
CA ALA A 640 -24.36 -5.40 -23.65
C ALA A 640 -24.83 -6.64 -22.88
N GLY A 641 -26.04 -6.58 -22.34
CA GLY A 641 -26.60 -7.67 -21.55
C GLY A 641 -27.72 -7.26 -20.62
N GLU A 642 -28.28 -8.25 -19.93
CA GLU A 642 -29.27 -8.04 -18.87
C GLU A 642 -28.58 -8.06 -17.50
N TYR A 643 -28.86 -7.04 -16.70
CA TYR A 643 -28.31 -6.83 -15.38
C TYR A 643 -29.44 -6.77 -14.34
N CYS A 644 -29.11 -7.17 -13.13
CA CYS A 644 -29.98 -7.02 -11.98
C CYS A 644 -29.73 -5.68 -11.30
N ASP A 645 -30.81 -4.94 -11.03
CA ASP A 645 -30.75 -3.85 -10.08
C ASP A 645 -30.53 -4.42 -8.67
N LEU A 646 -29.39 -4.07 -8.09
CA LEU A 646 -29.00 -4.50 -6.75
C LEU A 646 -29.92 -3.92 -5.68
N ILE A 647 -30.46 -2.71 -5.86
CA ILE A 647 -31.25 -2.05 -4.82
C ILE A 647 -32.62 -2.71 -4.66
N THR A 648 -33.19 -3.25 -5.73
CA THR A 648 -34.46 -3.99 -5.68
C THR A 648 -34.30 -5.51 -5.52
N ASP A 649 -33.10 -5.98 -5.16
CA ASP A 649 -32.75 -7.41 -5.08
C ASP A 649 -33.11 -8.17 -6.38
N CYS A 650 -32.78 -7.58 -7.54
CA CYS A 650 -33.08 -8.08 -8.88
C CYS A 650 -34.58 -8.20 -9.25
N LYS A 651 -35.50 -7.63 -8.46
CA LYS A 651 -36.91 -7.51 -8.90
C LYS A 651 -37.02 -6.68 -10.18
N LYS A 652 -36.10 -5.72 -10.37
CA LYS A 652 -35.95 -4.96 -11.60
C LYS A 652 -34.73 -5.45 -12.40
N LYS A 653 -34.94 -5.60 -13.71
CA LYS A 653 -33.91 -5.89 -14.71
C LYS A 653 -33.57 -4.63 -15.50
N ILE A 654 -32.31 -4.53 -15.91
CA ILE A 654 -31.77 -3.42 -16.68
C ILE A 654 -31.11 -4.00 -17.91
N THR A 655 -31.49 -3.54 -19.10
CA THR A 655 -30.87 -3.96 -20.35
C THR A 655 -29.87 -2.91 -20.78
N VAL A 656 -28.61 -3.33 -20.98
CA VAL A 656 -27.58 -2.53 -21.63
C VAL A 656 -27.51 -2.97 -23.09
N ASP A 657 -27.64 -2.03 -24.02
CA ASP A 657 -27.59 -2.30 -25.45
C ASP A 657 -26.17 -2.48 -26.00
N GLY A 658 -26.05 -2.79 -27.29
CA GLY A 658 -24.77 -2.96 -28.00
C GLY A 658 -23.87 -1.73 -28.01
N SER A 659 -24.40 -0.54 -27.70
CA SER A 659 -23.67 0.72 -27.62
C SER A 659 -23.32 1.11 -26.18
N GLY A 660 -23.63 0.25 -25.19
CA GLY A 660 -23.38 0.50 -23.77
C GLY A 660 -24.44 1.37 -23.09
N ASN A 661 -25.53 1.74 -23.77
CA ASN A 661 -26.59 2.56 -23.17
C ASN A 661 -27.61 1.68 -22.42
N ALA A 662 -28.19 2.22 -21.35
CA ALA A 662 -29.30 1.59 -20.64
C ALA A 662 -30.39 2.60 -20.33
N HIS A 663 -31.65 2.15 -20.39
CA HIS A 663 -32.79 2.91 -19.89
C HIS A 663 -32.88 2.77 -18.37
N ILE A 664 -32.62 3.86 -17.66
CA ILE A 664 -32.53 3.94 -16.21
C ILE A 664 -33.77 4.65 -15.70
N VAL A 665 -34.55 3.92 -14.91
CA VAL A 665 -35.70 4.48 -14.19
C VAL A 665 -35.49 4.31 -12.70
N ILE A 666 -35.65 5.38 -11.93
CA ILE A 666 -35.68 5.38 -10.47
C ILE A 666 -37.04 5.95 -10.09
N ASP A 667 -37.81 5.21 -9.30
CA ASP A 667 -39.16 5.59 -8.84
C ASP A 667 -39.31 5.22 -7.37
N ASN A 668 -38.47 5.80 -6.52
CA ASN A 668 -38.46 5.49 -5.10
C ASN A 668 -38.00 6.70 -4.29
N SER A 669 -38.94 7.40 -3.66
CA SER A 669 -38.63 8.59 -2.86
C SER A 669 -37.78 8.27 -1.63
N GLU A 670 -37.90 7.08 -1.05
CA GLU A 670 -37.20 6.67 0.18
C GLU A 670 -35.80 6.12 -0.08
N GLU A 671 -35.60 5.44 -1.21
CA GLU A 671 -34.35 4.83 -1.64
C GLU A 671 -34.09 5.14 -3.11
N PRO A 672 -33.79 6.40 -3.45
CA PRO A 672 -33.70 6.85 -4.84
C PRO A 672 -32.35 6.50 -5.46
N ILE A 673 -31.99 5.22 -5.42
CA ILE A 673 -30.69 4.69 -5.78
C ILE A 673 -30.93 3.49 -6.70
N LEU A 674 -30.09 3.35 -7.72
CA LEU A 674 -30.03 2.21 -8.61
C LEU A 674 -28.57 1.86 -8.83
N ALA A 675 -28.25 0.57 -8.78
CA ALA A 675 -26.89 0.11 -9.00
C ALA A 675 -26.88 -1.29 -9.60
N PHE A 676 -25.98 -1.56 -10.53
CA PHE A 676 -25.81 -2.89 -11.10
C PHE A 676 -24.37 -3.14 -11.51
N ILE A 677 -23.99 -4.42 -11.54
CA ILE A 677 -22.61 -4.88 -11.72
C ILE A 677 -22.53 -6.05 -12.71
N VAL A 678 -21.40 -6.14 -13.41
CA VAL A 678 -21.03 -7.32 -14.20
C VAL A 678 -20.86 -8.51 -13.26
N GLY A 679 -21.43 -9.65 -13.64
CA GLY A 679 -21.41 -10.86 -12.80
C GLY A 679 -22.23 -10.74 -11.51
N GLY A 680 -23.16 -9.78 -11.46
CA GLY A 680 -24.11 -9.64 -10.36
C GLY A 680 -25.01 -10.87 -10.18
N PRO A 681 -25.77 -10.93 -9.07
CA PRO A 681 -26.66 -12.07 -8.80
C PRO A 681 -27.63 -12.23 -9.97
N SER A 682 -27.69 -13.40 -10.62
CA SER A 682 -28.78 -13.73 -11.54
C SER A 682 -29.97 -14.22 -10.74
N THR A 683 -31.20 -13.83 -11.10
CA THR A 683 -32.45 -14.33 -10.50
C THR A 683 -32.39 -15.84 -10.24
N PRO A 684 -32.65 -16.32 -9.01
CA PRO A 684 -32.99 -17.71 -8.81
C PRO A 684 -34.28 -18.01 -9.58
N SER A 685 -34.24 -18.98 -10.48
CA SER A 685 -35.46 -19.61 -10.99
C SER A 685 -36.27 -20.10 -9.79
N ASN A 686 -37.54 -19.70 -9.71
CA ASN A 686 -38.51 -20.28 -8.79
C ASN A 686 -38.63 -21.78 -9.07
N ASN A 687 -37.86 -22.58 -8.31
CA ASN A 687 -38.21 -23.91 -7.86
C ASN A 687 -37.39 -24.15 -6.59
N GLY A 688 -38.05 -23.93 -5.44
CA GLY A 688 -37.41 -24.05 -4.14
C GLY A 688 -36.96 -25.48 -3.88
N VAL A 689 -35.71 -25.63 -3.42
CA VAL A 689 -35.34 -26.58 -2.36
C VAL A 689 -34.21 -25.95 -1.56
N HIS A 690 -34.52 -25.59 -0.31
CA HIS A 690 -33.57 -25.48 0.79
C HIS A 690 -32.66 -26.72 0.83
N SER A 691 -31.35 -26.54 0.92
CA SER A 691 -30.48 -27.56 1.51
C SER A 691 -29.77 -26.98 2.71
N GLY A 692 -30.49 -26.96 3.83
CA GLY A 692 -29.89 -27.19 5.13
C GLY A 692 -29.84 -28.69 5.33
N THR A 693 -28.65 -29.25 5.51
CA THR A 693 -28.46 -30.65 5.90
C THR A 693 -28.88 -30.82 7.37
N SER A 694 -30.07 -31.39 7.57
CA SER A 694 -30.42 -32.07 8.81
C SER A 694 -30.51 -33.57 8.52
N ASN A 695 -29.83 -34.34 9.37
CA ASN A 695 -29.82 -35.80 9.39
C ASN A 695 -31.23 -36.37 9.58
N THR A 696 -31.64 -37.29 8.71
CA THR A 696 -32.46 -38.44 9.09
C THR A 696 -32.24 -39.61 8.15
N ASN A 697 -32.00 -40.77 8.76
CA ASN A 697 -31.97 -42.10 8.14
C ASN A 697 -33.28 -42.43 7.42
N SER A 698 -33.21 -43.03 6.23
CA SER A 698 -33.99 -44.23 5.91
C SER A 698 -33.54 -44.88 4.59
N SER A 699 -33.51 -46.19 4.65
CA SER A 699 -33.20 -47.22 3.66
C SER A 699 -34.13 -47.27 2.44
N GLY A 700 -33.62 -47.69 1.28
CA GLY A 700 -34.48 -48.15 0.17
C GLY A 700 -33.78 -48.35 -1.17
N SER A 701 -33.48 -49.62 -1.48
CA SER A 701 -32.95 -50.19 -2.73
C SER A 701 -33.75 -49.86 -4.01
N GLY A 702 -33.12 -49.85 -5.18
CA GLY A 702 -33.85 -49.91 -6.46
C GLY A 702 -33.08 -49.56 -7.73
N SER A 703 -32.55 -50.59 -8.40
CA SER A 703 -31.86 -50.61 -9.70
C SER A 703 -32.78 -50.34 -10.91
N GLY A 704 -32.24 -49.81 -12.03
CA GLY A 704 -32.74 -50.17 -13.38
C GLY A 704 -32.79 -49.09 -14.49
N THR A 705 -31.68 -48.95 -15.23
CA THR A 705 -31.53 -48.94 -16.72
C THR A 705 -32.55 -48.28 -17.68
N GLY A 706 -32.00 -47.49 -18.65
CA GLY A 706 -32.51 -47.36 -20.04
C GLY A 706 -32.65 -45.91 -20.57
N THR A 707 -31.62 -45.28 -21.15
CA THR A 707 -31.29 -45.15 -22.61
C THR A 707 -32.06 -44.10 -23.44
N GLY A 708 -31.30 -43.19 -24.09
CA GLY A 708 -31.65 -42.48 -25.34
C GLY A 708 -31.64 -40.94 -25.23
N SER A 709 -30.52 -40.23 -25.42
CA SER A 709 -29.94 -39.72 -26.69
C SER A 709 -30.37 -38.29 -27.03
N GLY A 710 -29.40 -37.36 -27.12
CA GLY A 710 -29.60 -35.98 -27.57
C GLY A 710 -28.33 -35.12 -27.43
N THR A 711 -27.62 -34.95 -28.54
CA THR A 711 -26.37 -34.23 -28.83
C THR A 711 -26.28 -32.74 -28.41
N GLY A 712 -25.06 -32.27 -28.07
CA GLY A 712 -24.64 -30.86 -28.21
C GLY A 712 -23.59 -30.38 -27.19
N THR A 713 -22.31 -30.32 -27.59
CA THR A 713 -21.43 -29.12 -27.70
C THR A 713 -20.59 -28.76 -26.47
N GLY A 714 -19.27 -28.69 -26.68
CA GLY A 714 -18.30 -28.19 -25.71
C GLY A 714 -16.93 -28.00 -26.36
N SER A 715 -16.74 -26.86 -27.02
CA SER A 715 -15.41 -26.34 -27.38
C SER A 715 -15.21 -25.03 -26.65
N GLY A 716 -14.30 -25.04 -25.67
CA GLY A 716 -13.86 -23.87 -24.95
C GLY A 716 -12.85 -23.06 -25.75
N SER A 717 -12.93 -21.75 -25.58
CA SER A 717 -11.89 -20.77 -25.86
C SER A 717 -12.08 -19.69 -24.78
N GLY A 718 -11.20 -19.47 -23.81
CA GLY A 718 -9.75 -19.36 -23.93
C GLY A 718 -9.40 -17.87 -23.91
N ILE A 719 -9.45 -17.25 -22.73
CA ILE A 719 -9.02 -15.87 -22.51
C ILE A 719 -7.49 -15.85 -22.58
N VAL A 720 -6.94 -15.11 -23.53
CA VAL A 720 -5.50 -14.89 -23.71
C VAL A 720 -5.01 -13.91 -22.63
N SER A 721 -3.99 -14.30 -21.87
CA SER A 721 -3.18 -13.40 -21.02
C SER A 721 -2.01 -12.83 -21.82
N PRO A 722 -1.60 -11.57 -21.65
CA PRO A 722 -0.40 -11.03 -22.29
C PRO A 722 0.83 -11.43 -21.48
N THR A 723 1.62 -12.36 -21.99
CA THR A 723 3.02 -12.56 -21.56
C THR A 723 3.94 -11.83 -22.51
N ASN A 724 4.97 -11.15 -21.97
CA ASN A 724 6.24 -10.77 -22.59
C ASN A 724 6.41 -11.29 -24.03
N GLY A 725 5.96 -10.48 -25.00
CA GLY A 725 6.20 -10.73 -26.41
C GLY A 725 7.70 -10.71 -26.75
N PRO A 726 8.08 -11.17 -27.95
CA PRO A 726 9.43 -11.00 -28.47
C PRO A 726 9.89 -9.55 -28.31
N VAL A 727 11.16 -9.32 -27.96
CA VAL A 727 11.74 -7.97 -27.97
C VAL A 727 11.50 -7.36 -29.35
N PRO A 728 10.77 -6.22 -29.46
CA PRO A 728 10.52 -5.59 -30.74
C PRO A 728 11.85 -5.25 -31.42
N LYS A 729 11.94 -5.43 -32.74
CA LYS A 729 13.16 -5.20 -33.53
C LYS A 729 12.94 -4.09 -34.56
N GLY A 730 14.00 -3.40 -34.94
CA GLY A 730 13.95 -2.23 -35.81
C GLY A 730 13.13 -1.07 -35.25
N PHE A 731 12.72 -0.16 -36.13
CA PHE A 731 11.89 0.99 -35.75
C PHE A 731 10.48 0.54 -35.36
N GLN A 732 10.05 0.91 -34.16
CA GLN A 732 8.71 0.67 -33.64
C GLN A 732 8.13 1.94 -33.03
N ARG A 733 6.86 2.20 -33.30
CA ARG A 733 6.12 3.29 -32.66
C ARG A 733 6.19 3.13 -31.16
N THR A 734 6.57 4.20 -30.48
CA THR A 734 6.76 4.27 -29.02
C THR A 734 6.13 5.55 -28.54
N ILE A 735 5.17 5.43 -27.63
CA ILE A 735 4.48 6.57 -27.02
C ILE A 735 5.04 6.80 -25.63
N ILE A 736 5.32 8.05 -25.27
CA ILE A 736 5.67 8.46 -23.91
C ILE A 736 4.71 9.58 -23.50
N LEU A 737 3.88 9.32 -22.51
CA LEU A 737 3.09 10.31 -21.80
C LEU A 737 3.76 10.61 -20.47
N PHE A 738 4.16 11.86 -20.27
CA PHE A 738 4.90 12.27 -19.08
C PHE A 738 4.05 13.24 -18.26
N GLU A 739 3.68 12.88 -17.04
CA GLU A 739 3.01 13.82 -16.12
C GLU A 739 4.02 14.87 -15.68
N GLY A 740 3.83 16.11 -16.15
CA GLY A 740 4.66 17.26 -15.84
C GLY A 740 3.79 18.48 -15.62
N ARG A 741 3.61 18.87 -14.36
CA ARG A 741 2.79 20.03 -13.99
C ARG A 741 3.47 21.33 -14.41
N THR A 742 3.07 21.82 -15.57
CA THR A 742 3.57 23.04 -16.20
C THR A 742 2.54 24.17 -16.12
N SER A 743 3.04 25.39 -15.96
CA SER A 743 2.28 26.63 -16.15
C SER A 743 2.32 27.07 -17.62
N PRO A 744 1.36 27.91 -18.09
CA PRO A 744 1.42 28.48 -19.43
C PRO A 744 2.79 29.12 -19.72
N GLY A 745 3.41 28.73 -20.84
CA GLY A 745 4.74 29.20 -21.24
C GLY A 745 5.92 28.34 -20.75
N GLN A 746 5.68 27.30 -19.94
CA GLN A 746 6.69 26.27 -19.68
C GLN A 746 6.57 25.14 -20.71
N ASP A 747 7.72 24.59 -21.09
CA ASP A 747 7.80 23.52 -22.08
C ASP A 747 8.55 22.32 -21.48
N LEU A 748 8.11 21.10 -21.80
CA LEU A 748 8.73 19.85 -21.37
C LEU A 748 9.50 19.21 -22.53
N PHE A 749 10.75 18.84 -22.24
CA PHE A 749 11.58 18.01 -23.11
C PHE A 749 11.91 16.71 -22.38
N ILE A 750 12.17 15.66 -23.13
CA ILE A 750 12.78 14.45 -22.60
C ILE A 750 14.20 14.29 -23.12
N ARG A 751 15.04 13.68 -22.29
CA ARG A 751 16.38 13.21 -22.64
C ARG A 751 16.53 11.79 -22.15
N GLY A 752 17.20 10.94 -22.92
CA GLY A 752 17.20 9.52 -22.63
C GLY A 752 18.17 8.74 -23.48
N GLY A 753 18.08 7.42 -23.42
CA GLY A 753 19.00 6.52 -24.09
C GLY A 753 19.38 5.37 -23.17
N ILE A 754 20.65 4.98 -23.20
CA ILE A 754 21.22 3.97 -22.29
C ILE A 754 22.32 4.64 -21.46
N ASP A 755 22.29 4.47 -20.14
CA ASP A 755 23.18 5.15 -19.21
C ASP A 755 24.65 4.79 -19.47
N GLU A 756 25.53 5.78 -19.34
CA GLU A 756 26.96 5.64 -19.56
C GLU A 756 27.67 4.73 -18.54
N GLY A 757 27.06 4.55 -17.37
CA GLY A 757 27.49 3.55 -16.39
C GLY A 757 27.20 2.12 -16.83
N HIS A 758 26.31 1.91 -17.80
CA HIS A 758 25.98 0.59 -18.33
C HIS A 758 26.63 0.30 -19.68
N ARG A 759 26.53 1.21 -20.64
CA ARG A 759 26.98 0.99 -22.01
C ARG A 759 28.25 1.78 -22.32
N GLN A 760 29.27 1.09 -22.83
CA GLN A 760 30.52 1.73 -23.24
C GLN A 760 30.36 2.45 -24.58
N GLY A 761 31.13 3.52 -24.79
CA GLY A 761 31.14 4.26 -26.06
C GLY A 761 30.09 5.36 -26.16
N CYS A 762 29.52 5.82 -25.04
CA CYS A 762 28.72 7.06 -25.04
C CYS A 762 29.60 8.26 -25.43
N GLN A 763 29.09 9.11 -26.31
CA GLN A 763 29.76 10.32 -26.79
C GLN A 763 28.76 11.48 -26.76
N HIS A 764 29.24 12.71 -26.57
CA HIS A 764 28.38 13.90 -26.58
C HIS A 764 27.68 14.15 -27.93
N THR A 765 28.23 13.64 -29.03
CA THR A 765 27.61 13.73 -30.36
C THR A 765 26.71 12.51 -30.56
N ALA A 766 25.39 12.72 -30.52
CA ALA A 766 24.37 11.67 -30.56
C ALA A 766 24.58 10.63 -31.67
N SER A 767 24.83 11.08 -32.91
CA SER A 767 25.05 10.21 -34.08
C SER A 767 26.25 9.26 -33.99
N SER A 768 27.20 9.55 -33.10
CA SER A 768 28.39 8.72 -32.84
C SER A 768 28.34 8.00 -31.48
N SER A 769 27.31 8.25 -30.67
CA SER A 769 27.17 7.73 -29.32
C SER A 769 26.55 6.35 -29.34
N ALA A 770 27.17 5.36 -28.69
CA ALA A 770 26.58 4.02 -28.53
C ALA A 770 25.32 4.03 -27.63
N CYS A 771 25.09 5.12 -26.91
CA CYS A 771 24.10 5.28 -25.85
C CYS A 771 22.88 6.07 -26.30
N ALA A 772 22.99 6.75 -27.45
CA ALA A 772 21.88 7.40 -28.12
C ALA A 772 21.06 6.37 -28.91
N ILE A 773 19.74 6.54 -28.94
CA ILE A 773 18.83 5.66 -29.64
C ILE A 773 18.21 6.42 -30.82
N PRO A 774 18.36 5.95 -32.07
CA PRO A 774 17.74 6.59 -33.23
C PRO A 774 16.21 6.67 -33.07
N ILE A 775 15.64 7.86 -33.32
CA ILE A 775 14.21 8.12 -33.28
C ILE A 775 13.73 8.87 -34.54
N LYS A 776 12.42 8.85 -34.78
CA LYS A 776 11.75 9.71 -35.77
C LYS A 776 10.44 10.22 -35.18
N SER A 777 10.33 11.52 -34.97
CA SER A 777 9.13 12.12 -34.36
C SER A 777 7.95 12.18 -35.32
N HIS A 778 6.77 11.81 -34.84
CA HIS A 778 5.53 11.87 -35.61
C HIS A 778 4.98 13.29 -35.71
N ASP A 779 4.25 13.55 -36.80
CA ASP A 779 3.44 14.75 -36.93
C ASP A 779 2.17 14.58 -36.11
N LEU A 780 1.95 15.49 -35.15
CA LEU A 780 0.80 15.46 -34.25
C LEU A 780 -0.28 16.49 -34.63
N GLY A 781 -0.02 17.33 -35.63
CA GLY A 781 -0.97 18.33 -36.12
C GLY A 781 -0.29 19.65 -36.52
N SER A 782 -1.05 20.49 -37.24
CA SER A 782 -0.55 21.76 -37.79
C SER A 782 -1.15 23.02 -37.16
N SER A 783 -1.90 22.89 -36.05
CA SER A 783 -2.49 24.04 -35.35
C SER A 783 -1.43 24.82 -34.56
N GLU A 784 -1.78 26.03 -34.09
CA GLU A 784 -0.89 26.86 -33.27
C GLU A 784 -0.40 26.13 -32.00
N HIS A 785 -1.24 25.26 -31.43
CA HIS A 785 -0.87 24.42 -30.28
C HIS A 785 0.37 23.55 -30.56
N TYR A 786 0.54 23.06 -31.79
CA TYR A 786 1.66 22.21 -32.19
C TYR A 786 2.86 22.99 -32.76
N ALA A 787 2.78 24.32 -32.86
CA ALA A 787 3.80 25.11 -33.56
C ALA A 787 5.21 24.98 -32.96
N LYS A 788 5.32 25.03 -31.62
CA LYS A 788 6.58 24.82 -30.89
C LYS A 788 7.16 23.43 -31.10
N TYR A 789 6.32 22.40 -30.92
CA TYR A 789 6.70 21.00 -31.15
C TYR A 789 7.19 20.77 -32.58
N ASN A 790 6.49 21.30 -33.58
CA ASN A 790 6.84 21.16 -34.99
C ASN A 790 8.13 21.88 -35.39
N ALA A 791 8.49 22.98 -34.71
CA ALA A 791 9.76 23.64 -34.92
C ALA A 791 10.91 22.86 -34.27
N TRP A 792 10.75 22.48 -32.99
CA TRP A 792 11.79 21.79 -32.21
C TRP A 792 12.06 20.35 -32.63
N ARG A 793 11.07 19.65 -33.21
CA ARG A 793 11.26 18.26 -33.66
C ARG A 793 12.04 18.15 -34.98
N GLN A 794 12.21 19.24 -35.71
CA GLN A 794 12.97 19.22 -36.97
C GLN A 794 14.44 18.92 -36.66
N GLY A 795 14.98 17.84 -37.23
CA GLY A 795 16.37 17.44 -36.98
C GLY A 795 16.60 16.68 -35.66
N ASP A 796 15.56 16.48 -34.83
CA ASP A 796 15.60 15.59 -33.65
C ASP A 796 15.59 14.13 -34.12
N SER A 797 16.77 13.51 -34.12
CA SER A 797 17.05 12.23 -34.78
C SER A 797 17.42 11.12 -33.78
N TYR A 798 17.73 11.47 -32.53
CA TYR A 798 18.12 10.55 -31.47
C TYR A 798 17.48 10.94 -30.14
N LEU A 799 17.05 9.94 -29.37
CA LEU A 799 16.89 10.11 -27.94
C LEU A 799 18.28 9.98 -27.29
N ASP A 800 18.81 11.10 -26.78
CA ASP A 800 20.12 11.19 -26.12
C ASP A 800 20.11 12.02 -24.82
N TRP A 801 21.21 11.94 -24.06
CA TRP A 801 21.36 12.60 -22.75
C TRP A 801 21.89 14.05 -22.83
N TYR A 802 22.34 14.49 -24.00
CA TYR A 802 23.16 15.69 -24.19
C TYR A 802 22.36 16.91 -24.69
N GLY A 803 21.12 16.73 -25.13
CA GLY A 803 20.16 17.81 -25.36
C GLY A 803 19.93 18.08 -26.84
N ALA A 804 20.02 19.35 -27.26
CA ALA A 804 19.76 19.71 -28.65
C ALA A 804 20.82 19.15 -29.60
N GLU A 805 20.37 18.57 -30.70
CA GLU A 805 21.26 18.05 -31.74
C GLU A 805 21.77 19.15 -32.69
N PRO A 806 22.98 18.97 -33.30
CA PRO A 806 23.44 19.87 -34.35
C PRO A 806 22.46 19.92 -35.52
N GLY A 807 21.86 21.10 -35.74
CA GLY A 807 20.86 21.31 -36.79
C GLY A 807 19.42 21.02 -36.38
N GLN A 808 19.17 20.74 -35.09
CA GLN A 808 17.80 20.68 -34.56
C GLN A 808 17.17 22.08 -34.58
N GLY A 809 15.91 22.16 -35.03
CA GLY A 809 15.20 23.41 -35.24
C GLY A 809 14.94 24.17 -33.95
N ASP A 810 14.91 25.50 -34.03
CA ASP A 810 14.51 26.40 -32.95
C ASP A 810 13.10 26.98 -33.21
N TYR A 811 12.45 27.46 -32.13
CA TYR A 811 11.19 28.19 -32.23
C TYR A 811 11.41 29.64 -31.81
N HIS A 812 11.41 30.57 -32.77
CA HIS A 812 11.62 32.00 -32.53
C HIS A 812 12.92 32.32 -31.75
N GLY A 813 14.01 31.63 -32.08
CA GLY A 813 15.31 31.77 -31.41
C GLY A 813 15.42 31.01 -30.09
N GLN A 814 14.37 30.29 -29.65
CA GLN A 814 14.44 29.41 -28.49
C GLN A 814 14.93 28.03 -28.93
N ALA A 815 16.14 27.66 -28.53
CA ALA A 815 16.70 26.35 -28.80
C ALA A 815 15.96 25.26 -27.99
N PRO A 816 15.80 24.04 -28.56
CA PRO A 816 15.25 22.91 -27.83
C PRO A 816 16.19 22.47 -26.71
N GLN A 817 15.66 21.69 -25.76
CA GLN A 817 16.47 21.12 -24.67
C GLN A 817 16.55 19.60 -24.78
N GLY A 818 16.29 19.00 -25.94
CA GLY A 818 16.22 17.55 -26.16
C GLY A 818 15.06 17.22 -27.08
N THR A 819 14.53 16.00 -26.97
CA THR A 819 13.33 15.58 -27.70
C THR A 819 12.11 16.33 -27.14
N PRO A 820 11.39 17.14 -27.94
CA PRO A 820 10.28 17.95 -27.46
C PRO A 820 9.05 17.09 -27.20
N ALA A 821 8.34 17.38 -26.12
CA ALA A 821 7.01 16.84 -25.86
C ALA A 821 5.94 17.91 -26.16
N VAL A 822 4.72 17.49 -26.46
CA VAL A 822 3.57 18.39 -26.60
C VAL A 822 2.62 18.25 -25.42
N TRP A 823 2.18 19.36 -24.84
CA TRP A 823 1.18 19.33 -23.78
C TRP A 823 -0.12 18.73 -24.30
N THR A 824 -0.74 17.84 -23.55
CA THR A 824 -1.97 17.18 -23.96
C THR A 824 -2.99 17.10 -22.82
N THR A 825 -4.25 16.92 -23.20
CA THR A 825 -5.39 16.72 -22.29
C THR A 825 -6.32 15.62 -22.81
N ASN A 826 -7.12 15.05 -21.91
CA ASN A 826 -8.17 14.09 -22.24
C ASN A 826 -9.54 14.76 -22.50
N HIS A 827 -9.60 16.10 -22.56
CA HIS A 827 -10.82 16.88 -22.77
C HIS A 827 -11.14 17.10 -24.26
N PRO A 828 -12.16 16.44 -24.85
CA PRO A 828 -12.52 16.64 -26.25
C PRO A 828 -12.84 18.11 -26.54
N GLY A 829 -12.32 18.62 -27.66
CA GLY A 829 -12.50 20.02 -28.09
C GLY A 829 -11.45 21.00 -27.55
N SER A 830 -10.56 20.58 -26.65
CA SER A 830 -9.39 21.38 -26.26
C SER A 830 -8.29 21.31 -27.33
N PRO A 831 -7.50 22.37 -27.58
CA PRO A 831 -6.44 22.36 -28.60
C PRO A 831 -5.38 21.26 -28.44
N GLY A 832 -5.15 20.79 -27.21
CA GLY A 832 -4.24 19.68 -26.89
C GLY A 832 -4.93 18.34 -26.63
N TYR A 833 -6.20 18.19 -27.01
CA TYR A 833 -6.89 16.92 -26.89
C TYR A 833 -6.17 15.84 -27.68
N ASN A 834 -5.80 14.74 -27.02
CA ASN A 834 -5.27 13.56 -27.68
C ASN A 834 -5.89 12.31 -27.05
N GLU A 835 -6.43 11.42 -27.87
CA GLU A 835 -7.10 10.19 -27.44
C GLU A 835 -6.17 9.21 -26.69
N LEU A 836 -4.86 9.31 -26.89
CA LEU A 836 -3.88 8.53 -26.14
C LEU A 836 -3.74 9.02 -24.70
N ASN A 837 -4.08 10.27 -24.42
CA ASN A 837 -4.11 10.81 -23.07
C ASN A 837 -5.48 10.57 -22.42
N SER A 838 -5.53 9.62 -21.48
CA SER A 838 -6.71 9.34 -20.65
C SER A 838 -6.59 9.91 -19.23
N TYR A 839 -5.48 10.60 -18.91
CA TYR A 839 -5.07 10.92 -17.53
C TYR A 839 -5.41 12.34 -17.09
N GLY A 840 -5.85 13.20 -18.01
CA GLY A 840 -6.23 14.58 -17.71
C GLY A 840 -5.24 15.60 -18.25
N GLU A 841 -5.31 16.81 -17.71
CA GLU A 841 -4.37 17.89 -18.01
C GLU A 841 -2.98 17.62 -17.39
N HIS A 842 -1.98 18.40 -17.82
CA HIS A 842 -0.59 18.32 -17.35
C HIS A 842 0.18 17.06 -17.76
N PHE A 843 -0.30 16.34 -18.77
CA PHE A 843 0.49 15.32 -19.44
C PHE A 843 1.14 15.90 -20.69
N TRP A 844 2.34 15.42 -20.99
CA TRP A 844 3.11 15.79 -22.17
C TRP A 844 3.37 14.54 -23.01
N LEU A 845 3.02 14.60 -24.28
CA LEU A 845 3.08 13.49 -25.23
C LEU A 845 4.34 13.58 -26.10
N VAL A 846 5.04 12.46 -26.21
CA VAL A 846 6.05 12.18 -27.23
C VAL A 846 5.59 10.95 -28.02
N ASP A 847 5.47 11.09 -29.34
CA ASP A 847 5.08 10.03 -30.27
C ASP A 847 6.18 9.90 -31.33
N ILE A 848 6.94 8.81 -31.25
CA ILE A 848 8.16 8.59 -32.02
C ILE A 848 8.20 7.16 -32.57
N GLU A 849 8.81 6.96 -33.73
CA GLU A 849 9.38 5.67 -34.11
C GLU A 849 10.75 5.54 -33.46
N MET A 850 11.02 4.46 -32.73
CA MET A 850 12.29 4.22 -32.03
C MET A 850 12.95 2.93 -32.53
N ASP A 851 14.24 2.97 -32.85
CA ASP A 851 15.01 1.78 -33.21
C ASP A 851 15.25 0.88 -31.98
N CYS A 852 14.37 -0.11 -31.80
CA CYS A 852 14.42 -1.01 -30.67
C CYS A 852 15.67 -1.91 -30.68
N ASP A 853 16.38 -2.07 -31.80
CA ASP A 853 17.65 -2.82 -31.83
C ASP A 853 18.78 -2.09 -31.08
N LYS A 854 18.59 -0.80 -30.76
CA LYS A 854 19.53 0.01 -29.98
C LYS A 854 19.16 0.10 -28.49
N THR A 855 18.08 -0.54 -28.07
CA THR A 855 17.65 -0.62 -26.67
C THR A 855 18.34 -1.78 -25.94
N GLU A 856 18.13 -1.92 -24.63
CA GLU A 856 18.56 -3.09 -23.86
C GLU A 856 17.37 -4.03 -23.65
N ASN A 857 17.25 -5.09 -24.46
CA ASN A 857 16.11 -6.01 -24.44
C ASN A 857 14.74 -5.31 -24.57
N GLY A 858 14.66 -4.26 -25.39
CA GLY A 858 13.44 -3.45 -25.57
C GLY A 858 13.31 -2.31 -24.57
N TRP A 859 14.22 -2.16 -23.62
CA TRP A 859 14.18 -1.12 -22.59
C TRP A 859 15.15 0.01 -22.87
N PHE A 860 14.72 1.23 -22.57
CA PHE A 860 15.53 2.43 -22.60
C PHE A 860 15.20 3.32 -21.41
N GLU A 861 16.07 4.28 -21.13
CA GLU A 861 15.93 5.19 -20.02
C GLU A 861 15.58 6.59 -20.49
N VAL A 862 14.89 7.34 -19.64
CA VAL A 862 14.46 8.71 -19.95
C VAL A 862 14.34 9.55 -18.69
N LYS A 863 14.54 10.86 -18.83
CA LYS A 863 14.19 11.89 -17.86
C LYS A 863 13.57 13.11 -18.51
N ALA A 864 12.71 13.79 -17.77
CA ALA A 864 12.11 15.06 -18.15
C ALA A 864 12.96 16.27 -17.73
N VAL A 865 12.93 17.29 -18.58
CA VAL A 865 13.51 18.62 -18.35
C VAL A 865 12.43 19.67 -18.60
N ILE A 866 12.18 20.52 -17.60
CA ILE A 866 11.23 21.65 -17.69
C ILE A 866 12.00 22.93 -17.41
N ASN A 867 12.07 23.83 -18.40
CA ASN A 867 12.79 25.12 -18.28
C ASN A 867 14.25 24.99 -17.76
N ASN A 868 15.04 24.06 -18.32
CA ASN A 868 16.40 23.71 -17.91
C ASN A 868 16.55 23.07 -16.52
N ASN A 869 15.45 22.77 -15.83
CA ASN A 869 15.47 22.04 -14.58
C ASN A 869 15.20 20.57 -14.83
N TRP A 870 16.18 19.74 -14.48
CA TRP A 870 16.03 18.30 -14.47
C TRP A 870 15.09 17.86 -13.35
N GLU A 871 14.33 16.82 -13.61
CA GLU A 871 13.66 16.09 -12.53
C GLU A 871 14.68 15.43 -11.57
N SER A 872 14.21 15.11 -10.36
CA SER A 872 15.00 14.40 -9.36
C SER A 872 15.35 12.98 -9.81
N ASN A 873 16.36 12.37 -9.21
CA ASN A 873 16.67 10.96 -9.46
C ASN A 873 15.50 10.07 -9.04
N VAL A 874 15.20 9.08 -9.87
CA VAL A 874 14.12 8.12 -9.68
C VAL A 874 14.73 6.72 -9.52
N PRO A 875 15.27 6.37 -8.33
CA PRO A 875 15.89 5.07 -8.11
C PRO A 875 14.82 3.98 -7.96
N GLY A 876 14.46 3.30 -9.04
CA GLY A 876 13.46 2.23 -9.03
C GLY A 876 13.48 1.37 -10.29
N SER A 877 13.38 0.04 -10.14
CA SER A 877 13.51 -0.93 -11.23
C SER A 877 12.24 -1.76 -11.43
N SER A 878 11.09 -1.12 -11.70
CA SER A 878 9.94 -1.81 -12.30
C SER A 878 8.81 -0.84 -12.67
N CYS A 879 8.80 -0.35 -13.91
CA CYS A 879 7.51 -0.24 -14.59
C CYS A 879 6.97 -1.67 -14.75
N GLN A 880 5.69 -1.89 -14.49
CA GLN A 880 5.09 -3.22 -14.25
C GLN A 880 5.07 -4.17 -15.48
N TYR A 881 5.91 -3.95 -16.49
CA TYR A 881 5.90 -4.64 -17.78
C TYR A 881 7.22 -5.39 -18.07
N GLY A 882 7.68 -6.19 -17.12
CA GLY A 882 8.83 -7.10 -17.26
C GLY A 882 10.08 -6.69 -16.46
N HIS A 883 11.14 -7.49 -16.56
CA HIS A 883 12.41 -7.21 -15.88
C HIS A 883 13.24 -6.19 -16.66
N VAL A 884 13.55 -5.06 -16.02
CA VAL A 884 14.49 -4.07 -16.57
C VAL A 884 15.93 -4.60 -16.52
N PRO A 885 16.81 -4.21 -17.47
CA PRO A 885 18.08 -4.91 -17.69
C PRO A 885 19.16 -4.62 -16.63
N TYR A 886 19.10 -3.44 -16.00
CA TYR A 886 20.00 -3.02 -14.92
C TYR A 886 19.35 -1.94 -14.06
N ARG A 887 20.03 -1.55 -12.97
CA ARG A 887 19.55 -0.47 -12.10
C ARG A 887 19.88 0.89 -12.70
N SER A 888 18.86 1.73 -12.79
CA SER A 888 18.97 3.12 -13.21
C SER A 888 18.57 4.09 -12.10
N GLN A 889 18.99 5.34 -12.22
CA GLN A 889 18.42 6.49 -11.50
C GLN A 889 17.45 7.32 -12.37
N ASN A 890 17.17 6.84 -13.58
CA ASN A 890 16.29 7.43 -14.58
C ASN A 890 15.02 6.58 -14.70
N HIS A 891 13.99 7.12 -15.37
CA HIS A 891 12.80 6.33 -15.67
C HIS A 891 13.13 5.24 -16.68
N TRP A 892 12.48 4.08 -16.51
CA TRP A 892 12.50 3.03 -17.51
C TRP A 892 11.29 3.15 -18.43
N ALA A 893 11.51 3.02 -19.74
CA ALA A 893 10.47 2.93 -20.75
C ALA A 893 10.78 1.79 -21.72
N ARG A 894 9.74 1.31 -22.40
CA ARG A 894 9.80 0.17 -23.31
C ARG A 894 9.49 0.61 -24.73
N CYS A 895 10.38 0.23 -25.62
CA CYS A 895 10.26 0.47 -27.05
C CYS A 895 9.11 -0.36 -27.64
N GLY A 896 8.37 0.22 -28.59
CA GLY A 896 7.19 -0.40 -29.20
C GLY A 896 5.91 -0.30 -28.37
N MET A 897 5.92 0.47 -27.27
CA MET A 897 4.85 0.48 -26.27
C MET A 897 4.41 1.90 -25.92
N LYS A 898 3.24 2.00 -25.27
CA LYS A 898 2.80 3.21 -24.58
C LYS A 898 3.36 3.22 -23.17
N ASN A 899 4.13 4.25 -22.86
CA ASN A 899 4.80 4.45 -21.58
C ASN A 899 4.21 5.68 -20.91
N VAL A 900 3.77 5.55 -19.66
CA VAL A 900 3.26 6.66 -18.87
C VAL A 900 4.16 6.83 -17.67
N LEU A 901 4.80 8.00 -17.57
CA LEU A 901 5.84 8.32 -16.62
C LEU A 901 5.46 9.57 -15.83
N HIS A 902 6.03 9.75 -14.64
CA HIS A 902 5.62 10.81 -13.71
C HIS A 902 6.83 11.58 -13.17
N PHE A 903 6.79 12.91 -13.23
CA PHE A 903 7.92 13.75 -12.85
C PHE A 903 8.41 13.50 -11.42
N SER A 904 9.69 13.12 -11.30
CA SER A 904 10.38 12.79 -10.04
C SER A 904 9.73 11.67 -9.21
N ALA A 905 8.96 10.77 -9.83
CA ALA A 905 8.23 9.71 -9.14
C ALA A 905 8.50 8.33 -9.75
N VAL A 906 8.53 7.28 -8.92
CA VAL A 906 8.92 5.91 -9.34
C VAL A 906 7.80 5.13 -10.01
N ASN A 907 6.56 5.65 -10.01
CA ASN A 907 5.43 5.02 -10.67
C ASN A 907 5.52 5.20 -12.19
N CYS A 908 5.10 4.17 -12.91
CA CYS A 908 4.96 4.20 -14.37
C CYS A 908 4.03 3.10 -14.84
N GLU A 909 3.35 3.35 -15.96
CA GLU A 909 2.48 2.41 -16.66
C GLU A 909 3.09 2.08 -18.02
N ILE A 910 3.10 0.81 -18.42
CA ILE A 910 3.48 0.40 -19.77
C ILE A 910 2.40 -0.51 -20.32
N SER A 911 1.86 -0.15 -21.47
CA SER A 911 0.75 -0.84 -22.12
C SER A 911 0.94 -0.87 -23.63
N GLU A 912 0.25 -1.78 -24.31
CA GLU A 912 0.27 -1.82 -25.79
C GLU A 912 -0.30 -0.52 -26.35
N ILE A 913 0.25 -0.06 -27.47
CA ILE A 913 -0.28 1.11 -28.15
C ILE A 913 -1.62 0.70 -28.77
N PRO A 914 -2.72 1.42 -28.50
CA PRO A 914 -4.01 1.11 -29.11
C PRO A 914 -3.88 1.03 -30.63
N ALA A 915 -4.41 -0.04 -31.23
CA ALA A 915 -4.53 -0.10 -32.68
C ALA A 915 -5.47 1.04 -33.12
N SER A 916 -4.94 1.93 -33.95
CA SER A 916 -5.66 3.06 -34.54
C SER A 916 -6.83 2.61 -35.39
#